data_AF-P77748-F1
#
_entry.id   AF-P77748-F1
#
_cell.length_a   1.000
_cell.length_b   1.000
_cell.length_c   1.000
_cell.angle_alpha   90.00
_cell.angle_beta   90.00
_cell.angle_gamma   90.00
#
_symmetry.space_group_name_H-M   'P 1'
#
loop_
_entity.id
_entity.type
_entity.pdbx_description
1 polymer ?
#
loop_
_entity_poly.entity_id
_entity_poly.type
_entity_poly.pdbx_seq_one_letter_code
_entity_poly.pdbx_strand_id
1 'polypeptide(L)'
;MIPQISQAPGVVQLVLNFLQELEQQGFTGDTATSYADRLTMSTDNSIYQLLPDAVVFPRSTADVALIARLAAQERYSSLIFTPRGGGTGTNGQALNQGIIVDMSRHMNRIIEINPEEGWVRVEAGVIKDQLNQYLKPFGYFFAPELSTSNRATLGGMINTDASGQGSLVYGKTSDHVLGVRAVLLGGDILDTQPLPVELAETLGKSNTTIGRIYNTVYQRCRQQRQLIIDNFPKLNRFLTGYDLRHVFNDEMTEFDLTRILTGSEGTLAFITEARLDITRLPKVRRLVNVKYDSFDSALRNAPFMVEARALSVETVDSKVLNLAREDIVWHSVSELITDVPDQEMLGLNIVEFAGDDEALIDERVNALCARLDELIASHQAGVIGWQVCRELAGVERIYAMRKKAVGLLGNAKGAAKPIPFAEDTCVPPEHLADYIAEFRALLDSHGLSYGMFGHVDAGVLHVRPALDMCDPQQEILMKQISDDVVALTAKYGGLLWGEHGKGFRAEYSPAFFGEELFAELRKVKAAFDPHNRLNPGKICPPEGLDAPMMKVDAVKRGTFDRQIPIAVRQQWRGAMECNGNGLCFNFDARSPMCPSMKITQNRIHSPKGRATLVREWLRLLADRGVDPLKLEQELPESGVSLRTLIARTRNSWHANKGEYDFSHEVKEAMSGCLACKACSTQCPIKIDVPEFRSRFLQLYHTRYLRPLRDHLVATVESYAPLMARAPKTFNFFINQPLVRKLSEKHIGMVDLPLLSVPSLQQQMVGHRSANMTLEQLESLNAEQKARTVLVVQDPFTSYYDAQVVADFVRLVEKLGFQPVLLPFSPNGKAQHIKGFLNRFAKTAKKTADFLNRMAKLGMPMVGVDPALVLCYRDEYKLALGEERGEFNVLLANEWLASALESQPVATVSGESWYFFGHCTEVTALPGAPAQWAAIFARFGAKLENVSVGCCGMAGTYGHEAKNHENSLGIYELSWHQAMQRLPRNRCLATGYSCRSQVKRVEGTGVRHPVQALLEIIK
;
A
#
# COMPACT_ATOMS: atom_id res chain seq x y z
N MET A 1 23.60 14.76 21.02
CA MET A 1 23.51 14.77 19.53
C MET A 1 23.56 13.33 19.06
N ILE A 2 22.97 13.00 17.91
CA ILE A 2 23.11 11.64 17.36
C ILE A 2 24.57 11.37 16.93
N PRO A 3 25.06 10.12 17.06
CA PRO A 3 26.38 9.73 16.59
C PRO A 3 26.40 9.63 15.06
N GLN A 4 27.60 9.51 14.49
CA GLN A 4 27.75 9.03 13.13
C GLN A 4 27.48 7.54 13.09
N ILE A 5 26.72 7.07 12.10
CA ILE A 5 26.54 5.64 11.83
C ILE A 5 27.36 5.30 10.59
N SER A 6 28.68 5.17 10.78
CA SER A 6 29.64 4.90 9.69
C SER A 6 29.69 3.43 9.25
N GLN A 7 29.08 2.54 10.02
CA GLN A 7 29.03 1.11 9.71
C GLN A 7 27.73 0.81 8.94
N ALA A 8 27.87 0.49 7.67
CA ALA A 8 26.88 -0.25 6.91
C ALA A 8 27.49 -1.62 6.55
N PRO A 9 26.68 -2.69 6.45
CA PRO A 9 27.15 -3.96 5.92
C PRO A 9 27.84 -3.75 4.58
N GLY A 10 29.10 -4.16 4.48
CA GLY A 10 29.87 -4.05 3.24
C GLY A 10 29.18 -4.77 2.09
N VAL A 11 29.54 -4.38 0.87
CA VAL A 11 29.16 -5.10 -0.35
C VAL A 11 30.32 -6.01 -0.72
N VAL A 12 30.03 -7.27 -1.03
CA VAL A 12 31.03 -8.24 -1.44
C VAL A 12 31.76 -7.72 -2.69
N GLN A 13 33.09 -7.70 -2.69
CA GLN A 13 33.88 -7.16 -3.81
C GLN A 13 33.56 -7.86 -5.14
N LEU A 14 33.28 -9.17 -5.10
CA LEU A 14 32.87 -9.93 -6.28
C LEU A 14 31.57 -9.41 -6.91
N VAL A 15 30.61 -8.98 -6.08
CA VAL A 15 29.36 -8.35 -6.54
C VAL A 15 29.64 -7.00 -7.17
N LEU A 16 30.51 -6.17 -6.57
CA LEU A 16 30.92 -4.89 -7.18
C LEU A 16 31.58 -5.08 -8.54
N ASN A 17 32.49 -6.06 -8.66
CA ASN A 17 33.14 -6.39 -9.92
C ASN A 17 32.11 -6.84 -10.98
N PHE A 18 31.14 -7.67 -10.56
CA PHE A 18 30.05 -8.10 -11.44
C PHE A 18 29.22 -6.92 -11.95
N LEU A 19 28.81 -6.00 -11.08
CA LEU A 19 28.00 -4.84 -11.48
C LEU A 19 28.76 -3.88 -12.38
N GLN A 20 30.03 -3.62 -12.08
CA GLN A 20 30.87 -2.76 -12.92
C GLN A 20 31.05 -3.35 -14.32
N GLU A 21 31.31 -4.66 -14.42
CA GLU A 21 31.42 -5.36 -15.71
C GLU A 21 30.07 -5.40 -16.44
N LEU A 22 28.96 -5.59 -15.72
CA LEU A 22 27.61 -5.57 -16.28
C LEU A 22 27.33 -4.22 -16.99
N GLU A 23 27.68 -3.11 -16.35
CA GLU A 23 27.57 -1.77 -16.95
C GLU A 23 28.49 -1.61 -18.17
N GLN A 24 29.73 -2.11 -18.09
CA GLN A 24 30.68 -2.08 -19.23
C GLN A 24 30.21 -2.89 -20.44
N GLN A 25 29.45 -3.97 -20.21
CA GLN A 25 28.88 -4.82 -21.25
C GLN A 25 27.58 -4.27 -21.86
N GLY A 26 27.21 -3.02 -21.53
CA GLY A 26 26.07 -2.32 -22.14
C GLY A 26 24.72 -2.60 -21.48
N PHE A 27 24.70 -2.99 -20.20
CA PHE A 27 23.46 -3.06 -19.42
C PHE A 27 22.77 -1.71 -19.38
N THR A 28 21.49 -1.66 -19.74
CA THR A 28 20.74 -0.40 -19.84
C THR A 28 19.91 -0.09 -18.59
N GLY A 29 19.80 -1.07 -17.68
CA GLY A 29 19.09 -0.94 -16.41
C GLY A 29 19.84 -0.18 -15.33
N ASP A 30 19.26 -0.16 -14.13
CA ASP A 30 19.91 0.46 -12.97
C ASP A 30 20.52 -0.61 -12.05
N THR A 31 21.56 -0.24 -11.31
CA THR A 31 22.15 -1.06 -10.23
C THR A 31 22.05 -0.29 -8.91
N ALA A 32 21.91 -1.01 -7.79
CA ALA A 32 21.86 -0.40 -6.47
C ALA A 32 22.60 -1.25 -5.42
N THR A 33 23.52 -0.60 -4.71
CA THR A 33 24.39 -1.21 -3.69
C THR A 33 24.30 -0.49 -2.35
N SER A 34 23.55 0.61 -2.27
CA SER A 34 23.34 1.37 -1.03
C SER A 34 22.71 0.48 0.04
N TYR A 35 22.98 0.79 1.30
CA TYR A 35 22.41 -0.01 2.38
C TYR A 35 20.88 0.12 2.40
N ALA A 36 20.37 1.31 2.09
CA ALA A 36 18.94 1.57 2.03
C ALA A 36 18.24 0.76 0.94
N ASP A 37 18.76 0.75 -0.28
CA ASP A 37 18.14 -0.01 -1.37
C ASP A 37 18.10 -1.50 -1.01
N ARG A 38 19.21 -2.05 -0.50
CA ARG A 38 19.30 -3.45 -0.05
C ARG A 38 18.31 -3.75 1.08
N LEU A 39 18.19 -2.87 2.08
CA LEU A 39 17.23 -3.00 3.18
C LEU A 39 15.79 -3.03 2.69
N THR A 40 15.41 -2.19 1.73
CA THR A 40 14.03 -2.20 1.21
C THR A 40 13.67 -3.48 0.48
N MET A 41 14.68 -4.21 -0.01
CA MET A 41 14.51 -5.53 -0.62
C MET A 41 14.74 -6.69 0.37
N SER A 42 15.15 -6.41 1.61
CA SER A 42 15.40 -7.46 2.60
C SER A 42 14.14 -8.09 3.20
N THR A 43 12.97 -7.51 2.95
CA THR A 43 11.68 -7.97 3.48
C THR A 43 10.60 -7.96 2.42
N ASP A 44 9.61 -8.84 2.55
CA ASP A 44 8.35 -8.89 1.79
C ASP A 44 7.17 -8.77 2.79
N ASN A 45 6.07 -9.49 2.60
CA ASN A 45 4.97 -9.53 3.55
C ASN A 45 5.11 -10.68 4.58
N SER A 46 6.21 -11.43 4.53
CA SER A 46 6.53 -12.45 5.51
C SER A 46 7.14 -11.86 6.78
N ILE A 47 7.40 -12.75 7.73
CA ILE A 47 8.10 -12.48 8.99
C ILE A 47 9.63 -12.46 8.83
N TYR A 48 10.16 -12.90 7.70
CA TYR A 48 11.60 -13.06 7.48
C TYR A 48 12.27 -11.73 7.09
N GLN A 49 13.57 -11.65 7.36
CA GLN A 49 14.42 -10.57 6.88
C GLN A 49 15.77 -11.10 6.47
N LEU A 50 16.15 -10.88 5.20
CA LEU A 50 17.42 -11.36 4.65
C LEU A 50 18.00 -10.29 3.73
N LEU A 51 19.17 -9.75 4.08
CA LEU A 51 19.79 -8.64 3.37
C LEU A 51 20.47 -9.13 2.08
N PRO A 52 20.09 -8.65 0.89
CA PRO A 52 20.81 -8.94 -0.35
C PRO A 52 22.12 -8.14 -0.42
N ASP A 53 23.04 -8.54 -1.29
CA ASP A 53 24.31 -7.84 -1.55
C ASP A 53 24.11 -6.64 -2.48
N ALA A 54 23.23 -6.79 -3.48
CA ALA A 54 22.88 -5.73 -4.41
C ALA A 54 21.51 -5.98 -5.05
N VAL A 55 21.00 -4.96 -5.74
CA VAL A 55 19.78 -5.04 -6.53
C VAL A 55 20.06 -4.54 -7.94
N VAL A 56 19.56 -5.24 -8.94
CA VAL A 56 19.63 -4.84 -10.36
C VAL A 56 18.23 -4.72 -10.94
N PHE A 57 18.03 -3.74 -11.81
CA PHE A 57 16.74 -3.35 -12.37
C PHE A 57 16.83 -3.37 -13.90
N PRO A 58 16.70 -4.54 -14.56
CA PRO A 58 16.76 -4.64 -16.02
C PRO A 58 15.60 -3.86 -16.67
N ARG A 59 15.81 -3.35 -17.89
CA ARG A 59 14.77 -2.67 -18.70
C ARG A 59 14.21 -3.54 -19.81
N SER A 60 14.85 -4.68 -20.10
CA SER A 60 14.50 -5.53 -21.23
C SER A 60 14.91 -6.97 -21.01
N THR A 61 14.33 -7.88 -21.81
CA THR A 61 14.79 -9.27 -21.90
C THR A 61 16.28 -9.36 -22.25
N ALA A 62 16.80 -8.43 -23.06
CA ALA A 62 18.22 -8.38 -23.43
C ALA A 62 19.13 -8.07 -22.24
N ASP A 63 18.71 -7.17 -21.34
CA ASP A 63 19.44 -6.90 -20.09
C ASP A 63 19.48 -8.12 -19.18
N VAL A 64 18.37 -8.86 -19.07
CA VAL A 64 18.31 -10.10 -18.28
C VAL A 64 19.21 -11.17 -18.88
N ALA A 65 19.20 -11.33 -20.19
CA ALA A 65 20.12 -12.22 -20.90
C ALA A 65 21.59 -11.82 -20.68
N LEU A 66 21.89 -10.52 -20.63
CA LEU A 66 23.23 -10.03 -20.33
C LEU A 66 23.64 -10.35 -18.88
N ILE A 67 22.77 -10.11 -17.88
CA ILE A 67 22.99 -10.52 -16.49
C ILE A 67 23.31 -12.02 -16.43
N ALA A 68 22.49 -12.85 -17.08
CA ALA A 68 22.63 -14.30 -17.05
C ALA A 68 23.88 -14.83 -17.79
N ARG A 69 24.26 -14.23 -18.93
CA ARG A 69 25.51 -14.54 -19.65
C ARG A 69 26.74 -14.20 -18.80
N LEU A 70 26.73 -13.00 -18.20
CA LEU A 70 27.84 -12.58 -17.36
C LEU A 70 27.96 -13.46 -16.12
N ALA A 71 26.82 -13.79 -15.50
CA ALA A 71 26.77 -14.67 -14.34
C ALA A 71 27.35 -16.05 -14.62
N ALA A 72 27.22 -16.57 -15.84
CA ALA A 72 27.73 -17.89 -16.24
C ALA A 72 29.26 -17.97 -16.37
N GLN A 73 29.97 -16.84 -16.35
CA GLN A 73 31.43 -16.86 -16.39
C GLN A 73 31.99 -17.43 -15.08
N GLU A 74 33.04 -18.26 -15.19
CA GLU A 74 33.61 -19.02 -14.08
C GLU A 74 33.96 -18.15 -12.87
N ARG A 75 34.50 -16.94 -13.10
CA ARG A 75 34.85 -15.99 -12.03
C ARG A 75 33.67 -15.54 -11.17
N TYR A 76 32.45 -15.61 -11.70
CA TYR A 76 31.23 -15.24 -10.99
C TYR A 76 30.42 -16.46 -10.55
N SER A 77 30.94 -17.68 -10.68
CA SER A 77 30.25 -18.95 -10.42
C SER A 77 29.66 -19.09 -9.00
N SER A 78 30.19 -18.36 -8.02
CA SER A 78 29.68 -18.35 -6.64
C SER A 78 28.54 -17.36 -6.38
N LEU A 79 28.25 -16.45 -7.33
CA LEU A 79 27.16 -15.48 -7.17
C LEU A 79 25.80 -16.16 -7.36
N ILE A 80 24.87 -15.82 -6.47
CA ILE A 80 23.46 -16.23 -6.56
C ILE A 80 22.57 -15.06 -6.96
N PHE A 81 21.48 -15.37 -7.66
CA PHE A 81 20.55 -14.40 -8.20
C PHE A 81 19.12 -14.77 -7.84
N THR A 82 18.31 -13.77 -7.48
CA THR A 82 16.92 -13.98 -7.07
C THR A 82 16.00 -13.05 -7.87
N PRO A 83 15.16 -13.59 -8.77
CA PRO A 83 14.12 -12.81 -9.42
C PRO A 83 13.12 -12.27 -8.40
N ARG A 84 12.72 -11.01 -8.53
CA ARG A 84 11.74 -10.38 -7.64
C ARG A 84 10.76 -9.51 -8.42
N GLY A 85 9.48 -9.64 -8.07
CA GLY A 85 8.40 -8.79 -8.56
C GLY A 85 7.92 -7.79 -7.49
N GLY A 86 6.62 -7.81 -7.20
CA GLY A 86 5.98 -6.89 -6.24
C GLY A 86 6.42 -7.00 -4.78
N GLY A 87 7.08 -8.10 -4.38
CA GLY A 87 7.52 -8.31 -2.99
C GLY A 87 6.38 -8.43 -1.98
N THR A 88 5.27 -9.04 -2.41
CA THR A 88 4.04 -9.26 -1.63
C THR A 88 3.95 -10.66 -1.01
N GLY A 89 4.96 -11.52 -1.22
CA GLY A 89 5.00 -12.88 -0.71
C GLY A 89 4.89 -12.95 0.81
N THR A 90 4.13 -13.91 1.30
CA THR A 90 3.83 -14.13 2.72
C THR A 90 4.80 -15.10 3.40
N ASN A 91 5.60 -15.84 2.63
CA ASN A 91 6.51 -16.87 3.14
C ASN A 91 7.98 -16.65 2.74
N GLY A 92 8.37 -15.46 2.27
CA GLY A 92 9.77 -15.17 1.94
C GLY A 92 10.22 -15.73 0.59
N GLN A 93 9.32 -15.93 -0.36
CA GLN A 93 9.56 -16.54 -1.67
C GLN A 93 10.68 -15.82 -2.45
N ALA A 94 10.66 -14.48 -2.42
CA ALA A 94 11.61 -13.62 -3.15
C ALA A 94 12.69 -13.00 -2.24
N LEU A 95 12.99 -13.64 -1.10
CA LEU A 95 14.05 -13.23 -0.18
C LEU A 95 15.23 -14.19 -0.24
N ASN A 96 16.41 -13.68 -0.56
CA ASN A 96 17.67 -14.42 -0.56
C ASN A 96 18.85 -13.45 -0.32
N GLN A 97 20.04 -14.00 -0.06
CA GLN A 97 21.29 -13.25 -0.16
C GLN A 97 21.71 -13.12 -1.64
N GLY A 98 22.82 -12.46 -1.94
CA GLY A 98 23.28 -12.27 -3.32
C GLY A 98 22.57 -11.13 -4.03
N ILE A 99 22.39 -11.27 -5.35
CA ILE A 99 21.88 -10.21 -6.21
C ILE A 99 20.38 -10.40 -6.45
N ILE A 100 19.57 -9.44 -6.02
CA ILE A 100 18.15 -9.43 -6.38
C ILE A 100 17.97 -8.78 -7.75
N VAL A 101 17.26 -9.46 -8.64
CA VAL A 101 16.90 -8.96 -9.97
C VAL A 101 15.43 -8.52 -9.91
N ASP A 102 15.20 -7.21 -9.76
CA ASP A 102 13.85 -6.65 -9.65
C ASP A 102 13.27 -6.40 -11.04
N MET A 103 12.29 -7.23 -11.40
CA MET A 103 11.60 -7.22 -12.70
C MET A 103 10.50 -6.15 -12.76
N SER A 104 10.18 -5.48 -11.65
CA SER A 104 9.00 -4.62 -11.55
C SER A 104 9.25 -3.16 -11.91
N ARG A 105 10.48 -2.66 -11.70
CA ARG A 105 10.78 -1.22 -11.86
C ARG A 105 10.60 -0.76 -13.31
N HIS A 106 11.19 -1.48 -14.27
CA HIS A 106 11.20 -1.07 -15.68
C HIS A 106 10.53 -2.05 -16.64
N MET A 107 10.50 -3.36 -16.32
CA MET A 107 9.88 -4.37 -17.20
C MET A 107 8.39 -4.53 -16.90
N ASN A 108 7.61 -3.45 -17.05
CA ASN A 108 6.20 -3.38 -16.69
C ASN A 108 5.28 -2.93 -17.84
N ARG A 109 5.67 -3.25 -19.09
CA ARG A 109 4.90 -2.93 -20.29
C ARG A 109 3.88 -4.01 -20.63
N ILE A 110 2.70 -3.58 -21.06
CA ILE A 110 1.74 -4.41 -21.80
C ILE A 110 2.15 -4.29 -23.27
N ILE A 111 2.64 -5.38 -23.85
CA ILE A 111 3.33 -5.38 -25.15
C ILE A 111 2.31 -5.41 -26.29
N GLU A 112 1.33 -6.31 -26.21
CA GLU A 112 0.40 -6.60 -27.29
C GLU A 112 -0.88 -7.24 -26.75
N ILE A 113 -2.02 -7.02 -27.41
CA ILE A 113 -3.30 -7.67 -27.10
C ILE A 113 -3.96 -8.15 -28.39
N ASN A 114 -4.57 -9.33 -28.35
CA ASN A 114 -5.46 -9.81 -29.41
C ASN A 114 -6.80 -10.22 -28.78
N PRO A 115 -7.82 -9.33 -28.79
CA PRO A 115 -9.14 -9.62 -28.24
C PRO A 115 -9.95 -10.66 -29.03
N GLU A 116 -9.62 -10.88 -30.31
CA GLU A 116 -10.31 -11.84 -31.18
C GLU A 116 -9.89 -13.27 -30.84
N GLU A 117 -8.59 -13.49 -30.65
CA GLU A 117 -8.03 -14.77 -30.20
C GLU A 117 -8.03 -14.92 -28.67
N GLY A 118 -8.38 -13.86 -27.92
CA GLY A 118 -8.53 -13.93 -26.47
C GLY A 118 -7.21 -14.02 -25.69
N TRP A 119 -6.18 -13.27 -26.08
CA TRP A 119 -4.91 -13.24 -25.32
C TRP A 119 -4.26 -11.86 -25.23
N VAL A 120 -3.32 -11.71 -24.28
CA VAL A 120 -2.47 -10.54 -24.08
C VAL A 120 -1.03 -10.96 -23.82
N ARG A 121 -0.06 -10.16 -24.28
CA ARG A 121 1.38 -10.34 -24.00
C ARG A 121 1.90 -9.21 -23.14
N VAL A 122 2.59 -9.56 -22.06
CA VAL A 122 2.98 -8.64 -20.99
C VAL A 122 4.39 -8.94 -20.48
N GLU A 123 5.07 -7.92 -19.97
CA GLU A 123 6.30 -8.12 -19.21
C GLU A 123 6.01 -8.56 -17.76
N ALA A 124 6.97 -9.27 -17.16
CA ALA A 124 6.85 -9.88 -15.83
C ALA A 124 6.56 -8.89 -14.69
N GLY A 125 6.93 -7.63 -14.85
CA GLY A 125 6.71 -6.55 -13.88
C GLY A 125 5.33 -5.89 -13.95
N VAL A 126 4.49 -6.20 -14.94
CA VAL A 126 3.13 -5.66 -15.04
C VAL A 126 2.33 -6.06 -13.80
N ILE A 127 1.63 -5.10 -13.19
CA ILE A 127 0.77 -5.35 -12.03
C ILE A 127 -0.59 -5.85 -12.50
N LYS A 128 -1.17 -6.85 -11.82
CA LYS A 128 -2.46 -7.45 -12.23
C LYS A 128 -3.55 -6.40 -12.48
N ASP A 129 -3.80 -5.51 -11.53
CA ASP A 129 -4.89 -4.53 -11.70
C ASP A 129 -4.57 -3.46 -12.74
N GLN A 130 -3.28 -3.21 -13.03
CA GLN A 130 -2.87 -2.39 -14.17
C GLN A 130 -3.28 -3.07 -15.48
N LEU A 131 -3.06 -4.39 -15.60
CA LEU A 131 -3.52 -5.17 -16.74
C LEU A 131 -5.05 -5.15 -16.84
N ASN A 132 -5.78 -5.42 -15.76
CA ASN A 132 -7.25 -5.42 -15.80
C ASN A 132 -7.83 -4.03 -16.11
N GLN A 133 -7.20 -2.95 -15.66
CA GLN A 133 -7.59 -1.60 -16.07
C GLN A 133 -7.41 -1.39 -17.58
N TYR A 134 -6.35 -1.94 -18.17
CA TYR A 134 -6.08 -1.87 -19.60
C TYR A 134 -7.04 -2.75 -20.43
N LEU A 135 -7.40 -3.93 -19.93
CA LEU A 135 -8.30 -4.88 -20.62
C LEU A 135 -9.77 -4.46 -20.58
N LYS A 136 -10.20 -3.71 -19.54
CA LYS A 136 -11.61 -3.36 -19.31
C LYS A 136 -12.32 -2.72 -20.52
N PRO A 137 -11.74 -1.74 -21.26
CA PRO A 137 -12.38 -1.17 -22.45
C PRO A 137 -12.61 -2.17 -23.59
N PHE A 138 -11.86 -3.27 -23.62
CA PHE A 138 -12.03 -4.35 -24.60
C PHE A 138 -13.08 -5.39 -24.17
N GLY A 139 -13.66 -5.25 -22.97
CA GLY A 139 -14.64 -6.19 -22.43
C GLY A 139 -14.02 -7.43 -21.77
N TYR A 140 -12.72 -7.38 -21.44
CA TYR A 140 -11.97 -8.51 -20.89
C TYR A 140 -11.33 -8.20 -19.53
N PHE A 141 -10.92 -9.26 -18.84
CA PHE A 141 -10.07 -9.22 -17.66
C PHE A 141 -9.17 -10.47 -17.59
N PHE A 142 -8.08 -10.38 -16.84
CA PHE A 142 -7.29 -11.53 -16.41
C PHE A 142 -7.90 -12.07 -15.11
N ALA A 143 -8.29 -13.35 -15.13
CA ALA A 143 -9.23 -13.92 -14.17
C ALA A 143 -8.68 -14.22 -12.77
N PRO A 144 -7.47 -14.76 -12.58
CA PRO A 144 -6.94 -15.10 -11.26
C PRO A 144 -6.93 -13.91 -10.32
N GLU A 145 -7.61 -14.00 -9.17
CA GLU A 145 -7.81 -12.89 -8.25
C GLU A 145 -6.92 -12.97 -7.00
N LEU A 146 -6.49 -11.81 -6.48
CA LEU A 146 -5.60 -11.73 -5.32
C LEU A 146 -6.02 -10.61 -4.37
N SER A 147 -5.73 -10.78 -3.08
CA SER A 147 -5.87 -9.68 -2.10
C SER A 147 -4.89 -8.52 -2.35
N THR A 148 -3.76 -8.77 -3.02
CA THR A 148 -2.71 -7.80 -3.32
C THR A 148 -2.64 -7.39 -4.80
N SER A 149 -3.74 -7.56 -5.54
CA SER A 149 -3.83 -7.38 -7.01
C SER A 149 -3.35 -6.02 -7.52
N ASN A 150 -3.42 -4.98 -6.70
CA ASN A 150 -2.97 -3.62 -7.02
C ASN A 150 -1.45 -3.39 -6.87
N ARG A 151 -0.68 -4.41 -6.51
CA ARG A 151 0.80 -4.34 -6.43
C ARG A 151 1.52 -5.66 -6.68
N ALA A 152 0.79 -6.78 -6.77
CA ALA A 152 1.34 -8.04 -7.22
C ALA A 152 1.60 -7.98 -8.73
N THR A 153 2.79 -8.41 -9.14
CA THR A 153 3.19 -8.44 -10.53
C THR A 153 2.88 -9.80 -11.15
N LEU A 154 2.60 -9.85 -12.45
CA LEU A 154 2.25 -11.07 -13.17
C LEU A 154 3.37 -12.11 -13.13
N GLY A 155 4.63 -11.70 -13.25
CA GLY A 155 5.77 -12.61 -13.06
C GLY A 155 5.89 -13.13 -11.63
N GLY A 156 5.41 -12.38 -10.63
CA GLY A 156 5.28 -12.87 -9.26
C GLY A 156 4.18 -13.91 -9.15
N MET A 157 3.01 -13.63 -9.74
CA MET A 157 1.88 -14.56 -9.79
C MET A 157 2.26 -15.88 -10.45
N ILE A 158 2.91 -15.81 -11.62
CA ILE A 158 3.37 -17.00 -12.36
C ILE A 158 4.35 -17.79 -11.50
N ASN A 159 5.36 -17.13 -10.91
CA ASN A 159 6.36 -17.81 -10.10
C ASN A 159 5.80 -18.46 -8.83
N THR A 160 4.70 -17.97 -8.25
CA THR A 160 4.07 -18.61 -7.08
C THR A 160 2.86 -19.47 -7.44
N ASP A 161 2.51 -19.54 -8.73
CA ASP A 161 1.24 -20.04 -9.24
C ASP A 161 0.03 -19.50 -8.45
N ALA A 162 0.00 -18.17 -8.33
CA ALA A 162 -0.96 -17.46 -7.49
C ALA A 162 -2.41 -17.77 -7.88
N SER A 163 -3.28 -17.91 -6.88
CA SER A 163 -4.72 -18.01 -7.08
C SER A 163 -5.47 -17.28 -5.96
N GLY A 164 -6.78 -17.50 -5.86
CA GLY A 164 -7.64 -16.80 -4.94
C GLY A 164 -9.10 -17.11 -5.20
N GLN A 165 -9.94 -16.13 -4.93
CA GLN A 165 -11.38 -16.19 -5.16
C GLN A 165 -11.70 -16.64 -6.60
N GLY A 166 -12.64 -17.57 -6.74
CA GLY A 166 -13.14 -18.04 -8.04
C GLY A 166 -12.25 -19.06 -8.73
N SER A 167 -11.17 -19.52 -8.08
CA SER A 167 -10.23 -20.49 -8.68
C SER A 167 -10.86 -21.84 -9.00
N LEU A 168 -11.99 -22.21 -8.36
CA LEU A 168 -12.69 -23.45 -8.69
C LEU A 168 -13.30 -23.40 -10.11
N VAL A 169 -13.66 -22.20 -10.58
CA VAL A 169 -14.27 -21.98 -11.89
C VAL A 169 -13.25 -21.50 -12.91
N TYR A 170 -12.40 -20.54 -12.54
CA TYR A 170 -11.43 -19.97 -13.47
C TYR A 170 -10.09 -20.73 -13.50
N GLY A 171 -9.71 -21.40 -12.41
CA GLY A 171 -8.39 -22.00 -12.28
C GLY A 171 -7.38 -21.08 -11.58
N LYS A 172 -6.11 -21.50 -11.62
CA LYS A 172 -4.96 -20.77 -11.07
C LYS A 172 -4.26 -19.94 -12.13
N THR A 173 -3.26 -19.15 -11.73
CA THR A 173 -2.44 -18.40 -12.69
C THR A 173 -1.92 -19.29 -13.82
N SER A 174 -1.39 -20.46 -13.50
CA SER A 174 -0.85 -21.41 -14.49
C SER A 174 -1.85 -21.83 -15.56
N ASP A 175 -3.14 -21.94 -15.23
CA ASP A 175 -4.21 -22.29 -16.19
C ASP A 175 -4.46 -21.22 -17.24
N HIS A 176 -4.03 -20.00 -16.94
CA HIS A 176 -4.16 -18.83 -17.80
C HIS A 176 -2.85 -18.44 -18.50
N VAL A 177 -1.77 -19.19 -18.29
CA VAL A 177 -0.49 -18.94 -18.98
C VAL A 177 -0.41 -19.79 -20.25
N LEU A 178 -0.56 -19.16 -21.40
CA LEU A 178 -0.41 -19.81 -22.71
C LEU A 178 1.05 -20.10 -23.06
N GLY A 179 1.97 -19.38 -22.43
CA GLY A 179 3.41 -19.54 -22.62
C GLY A 179 4.19 -18.42 -21.95
N VAL A 180 5.47 -18.67 -21.67
CA VAL A 180 6.38 -17.64 -21.15
C VAL A 180 7.62 -17.52 -21.99
N ARG A 181 8.18 -16.32 -21.99
CA ARG A 181 9.58 -16.09 -22.33
C ARG A 181 10.38 -16.02 -21.04
N ALA A 182 11.38 -16.88 -20.94
CA ALA A 182 12.29 -16.92 -19.82
C ALA A 182 13.75 -16.87 -20.28
N VAL A 183 14.62 -16.40 -19.41
CA VAL A 183 16.07 -16.40 -19.61
C VAL A 183 16.70 -17.39 -18.65
N LEU A 184 17.40 -18.38 -19.18
CA LEU A 184 18.15 -19.36 -18.41
C LEU A 184 19.46 -18.76 -17.89
N LEU A 185 20.01 -19.31 -16.81
CA LEU A 185 21.38 -18.98 -16.41
C LEU A 185 22.34 -19.46 -17.51
N GLY A 186 23.16 -18.54 -18.04
CA GLY A 186 23.86 -18.73 -19.33
C GLY A 186 23.36 -17.80 -20.43
N GLY A 187 22.15 -17.25 -20.29
CA GLY A 187 21.57 -16.24 -21.18
C GLY A 187 20.82 -16.78 -22.39
N ASP A 188 20.64 -18.09 -22.48
CA ASP A 188 19.74 -18.71 -23.46
C ASP A 188 18.30 -18.24 -23.21
N ILE A 189 17.59 -17.91 -24.30
CA ILE A 189 16.17 -17.55 -24.25
C ILE A 189 15.34 -18.81 -24.45
N LEU A 190 14.49 -19.11 -23.48
CA LEU A 190 13.54 -20.22 -23.50
C LEU A 190 12.13 -19.64 -23.69
N ASP A 191 11.54 -19.87 -24.86
CA ASP A 191 10.13 -19.64 -25.11
C ASP A 191 9.36 -20.98 -24.90
N THR A 192 8.32 -20.97 -24.07
CA THR A 192 7.49 -22.14 -23.78
C THR A 192 6.06 -21.93 -24.24
N GLN A 193 5.40 -23.03 -24.59
CA GLN A 193 3.95 -23.13 -24.85
C GLN A 193 3.58 -24.62 -24.85
N PRO A 194 2.29 -24.98 -24.78
CA PRO A 194 1.84 -26.34 -25.06
C PRO A 194 2.24 -26.79 -26.48
N LEU A 195 2.76 -28.01 -26.60
CA LEU A 195 3.23 -28.59 -27.86
C LEU A 195 2.73 -30.05 -28.01
N PRO A 196 2.55 -30.55 -29.24
CA PRO A 196 2.41 -31.98 -29.47
C PRO A 196 3.62 -32.75 -28.92
N VAL A 197 3.37 -33.91 -28.31
CA VAL A 197 4.39 -34.75 -27.66
C VAL A 197 5.55 -35.12 -28.59
N GLU A 198 5.28 -35.37 -29.87
CA GLU A 198 6.31 -35.68 -30.88
C GLU A 198 7.29 -34.51 -31.11
N LEU A 199 6.77 -33.28 -31.08
CA LEU A 199 7.58 -32.07 -31.23
C LEU A 199 8.43 -31.83 -29.98
N ALA A 200 7.86 -32.02 -28.79
CA ALA A 200 8.60 -31.93 -27.53
C ALA A 200 9.74 -32.96 -27.46
N GLU A 201 9.50 -34.19 -27.92
CA GLU A 201 10.54 -35.23 -28.00
C GLU A 201 11.65 -34.84 -29.00
N THR A 202 11.28 -34.25 -30.13
CA THR A 202 12.23 -33.76 -31.14
C THR A 202 13.11 -32.63 -30.61
N LEU A 203 12.53 -31.66 -29.90
CA LEU A 203 13.27 -30.59 -29.22
C LEU A 203 14.24 -31.18 -28.19
N GLY A 204 13.79 -32.21 -27.45
CA GLY A 204 14.59 -32.95 -26.49
C GLY A 204 15.77 -33.73 -27.06
N LYS A 205 15.84 -33.93 -28.38
CA LYS A 205 16.99 -34.59 -29.05
C LYS A 205 18.12 -33.62 -29.41
N SER A 206 17.91 -32.31 -29.26
CA SER A 206 18.96 -31.32 -29.53
C SER A 206 20.04 -31.31 -28.45
N ASN A 207 21.32 -31.20 -28.84
CA ASN A 207 22.47 -31.15 -27.92
C ASN A 207 22.66 -29.75 -27.27
N THR A 208 21.58 -29.02 -27.01
CA THR A 208 21.58 -27.68 -26.42
C THR A 208 21.13 -27.74 -24.95
N THR A 209 21.33 -26.67 -24.18
CA THR A 209 20.79 -26.56 -22.81
C THR A 209 19.27 -26.73 -22.80
N ILE A 210 18.58 -26.06 -23.73
CA ILE A 210 17.12 -26.18 -23.90
C ILE A 210 16.72 -27.61 -24.25
N GLY A 211 17.44 -28.26 -25.18
CA GLY A 211 17.21 -29.67 -25.52
C GLY A 211 17.34 -30.60 -24.32
N ARG A 212 18.37 -30.43 -23.49
CA ARG A 212 18.52 -31.20 -22.24
C ARG A 212 17.38 -30.96 -21.26
N ILE A 213 16.90 -29.73 -21.14
CA ILE A 213 15.74 -29.38 -20.31
C ILE A 213 14.49 -30.12 -20.79
N TYR A 214 14.14 -29.99 -22.07
CA TYR A 214 13.01 -30.69 -22.68
C TYR A 214 13.13 -32.20 -22.47
N ASN A 215 14.29 -32.78 -22.77
CA ASN A 215 14.54 -34.20 -22.60
C ASN A 215 14.31 -34.66 -21.15
N THR A 216 14.90 -33.95 -20.19
CA THR A 216 14.82 -34.31 -18.78
C THR A 216 13.37 -34.25 -18.30
N VAL A 217 12.69 -33.12 -18.47
CA VAL A 217 11.31 -32.94 -18.02
C VAL A 217 10.38 -33.95 -18.69
N TYR A 218 10.50 -34.13 -20.00
CA TYR A 218 9.72 -35.10 -20.77
C TYR A 218 9.90 -36.52 -20.24
N GLN A 219 11.14 -36.99 -20.10
CA GLN A 219 11.43 -38.36 -19.69
C GLN A 219 11.00 -38.61 -18.24
N ARG A 220 11.32 -37.68 -17.32
CA ARG A 220 11.01 -37.85 -15.89
C ARG A 220 9.50 -37.85 -15.65
N CYS A 221 8.76 -36.89 -16.21
CA CYS A 221 7.30 -36.81 -16.04
C CYS A 221 6.56 -37.97 -16.72
N ARG A 222 7.07 -38.47 -17.85
CA ARG A 222 6.48 -39.62 -18.54
C ARG A 222 6.74 -40.94 -17.80
N GLN A 223 7.96 -41.16 -17.32
CA GLN A 223 8.34 -42.39 -16.60
C GLN A 223 7.66 -42.49 -15.23
N GLN A 224 7.55 -41.37 -14.50
CA GLN A 224 6.97 -41.33 -13.15
C GLN A 224 5.47 -41.00 -13.14
N ARG A 225 4.80 -41.05 -14.31
CA ARG A 225 3.41 -40.59 -14.47
C ARG A 225 2.45 -41.21 -13.45
N GLN A 226 2.55 -42.52 -13.23
CA GLN A 226 1.68 -43.22 -12.29
C GLN A 226 1.91 -42.75 -10.85
N LEU A 227 3.18 -42.67 -10.43
CA LEU A 227 3.54 -42.17 -9.09
C LEU A 227 3.08 -40.72 -8.88
N ILE A 228 3.20 -39.86 -9.89
CA ILE A 228 2.72 -38.47 -9.85
C ILE A 228 1.20 -38.44 -9.62
N ILE A 229 0.43 -39.28 -10.32
CA ILE A 229 -1.03 -39.35 -10.16
C ILE A 229 -1.40 -39.88 -8.76
N ASP A 230 -0.67 -40.87 -8.25
CA ASP A 230 -1.02 -41.56 -7.01
C ASP A 230 -0.58 -40.80 -5.74
N ASN A 231 0.54 -40.08 -5.79
CA ASN A 231 1.11 -39.41 -4.61
C ASN A 231 0.46 -38.06 -4.29
N PHE A 232 -0.06 -37.33 -5.29
CA PHE A 232 -0.67 -36.03 -5.04
C PHE A 232 -2.16 -36.18 -4.71
N PRO A 233 -2.65 -35.53 -3.64
CA PRO A 233 -4.05 -35.59 -3.28
C PRO A 233 -4.91 -34.98 -4.41
N LYS A 234 -6.08 -35.57 -4.65
CA LYS A 234 -7.05 -35.12 -5.67
C LYS A 234 -7.80 -33.88 -5.19
N LEU A 235 -7.08 -32.77 -5.08
CA LEU A 235 -7.59 -31.48 -4.67
C LEU A 235 -7.84 -30.59 -5.89
N ASN A 236 -8.85 -29.72 -5.80
CA ASN A 236 -9.17 -28.74 -6.84
C ASN A 236 -8.02 -27.76 -7.10
N ARG A 237 -7.17 -27.55 -6.10
CA ARG A 237 -5.94 -26.76 -6.22
C ARG A 237 -4.76 -27.70 -6.16
N PHE A 238 -4.11 -27.90 -7.30
CA PHE A 238 -2.88 -28.69 -7.34
C PHE A 238 -1.73 -28.03 -6.57
N LEU A 239 -0.69 -28.79 -6.28
CA LEU A 239 0.50 -28.34 -5.56
C LEU A 239 1.27 -27.25 -6.33
N THR A 240 1.69 -26.19 -5.63
CA THR A 240 2.68 -25.23 -6.16
C THR A 240 4.09 -25.82 -6.07
N GLY A 241 4.98 -25.49 -7.02
CA GLY A 241 6.34 -26.03 -7.14
C GLY A 241 6.42 -27.18 -8.14
N TYR A 242 7.34 -27.03 -9.12
CA TYR A 242 7.44 -27.77 -10.39
C TYR A 242 6.27 -28.73 -10.66
N ASP A 243 5.29 -28.26 -11.41
CA ASP A 243 4.07 -29.02 -11.67
C ASP A 243 4.34 -30.19 -12.62
N LEU A 244 4.76 -31.32 -12.06
CA LEU A 244 5.04 -32.55 -12.82
C LEU A 244 3.76 -33.18 -13.39
N ARG A 245 2.58 -32.84 -12.84
CA ARG A 245 1.30 -33.46 -13.19
C ARG A 245 0.73 -32.87 -14.47
N HIS A 246 0.83 -31.57 -14.68
CA HIS A 246 0.24 -30.90 -15.84
C HIS A 246 1.23 -30.65 -16.98
N VAL A 247 2.50 -31.05 -16.82
CA VAL A 247 3.44 -31.13 -17.95
C VAL A 247 2.87 -31.94 -19.12
N PHE A 248 2.14 -33.01 -18.82
CA PHE A 248 1.34 -33.72 -19.83
C PHE A 248 -0.14 -33.51 -19.51
N ASN A 249 -0.93 -33.30 -20.56
CA ASN A 249 -2.38 -33.43 -20.44
C ASN A 249 -2.77 -34.87 -20.08
N ASP A 250 -4.05 -35.08 -19.76
CA ASP A 250 -4.54 -36.36 -19.26
C ASP A 250 -4.44 -37.48 -20.31
N GLU A 251 -4.65 -37.13 -21.58
CA GLU A 251 -4.52 -38.04 -22.72
C GLU A 251 -3.06 -38.33 -23.11
N MET A 252 -2.08 -37.65 -22.49
CA MET A 252 -0.65 -37.75 -22.81
C MET A 252 -0.32 -37.44 -24.28
N THR A 253 -1.09 -36.54 -24.91
CA THR A 253 -0.95 -36.11 -26.31
C THR A 253 -0.25 -34.75 -26.46
N GLU A 254 -0.29 -33.93 -25.41
CA GLU A 254 0.33 -32.61 -25.33
C GLU A 254 1.34 -32.54 -24.20
N PHE A 255 2.43 -31.81 -24.43
CA PHE A 255 3.48 -31.51 -23.48
C PHE A 255 3.62 -30.00 -23.31
N ASP A 256 3.59 -29.52 -22.06
CA ASP A 256 3.72 -28.10 -21.73
C ASP A 256 4.80 -27.87 -20.68
N LEU A 257 5.96 -27.38 -21.14
CA LEU A 257 7.08 -27.01 -20.26
C LEU A 257 6.75 -25.79 -19.39
N THR A 258 5.77 -24.96 -19.77
CA THR A 258 5.36 -23.76 -19.03
C THR A 258 4.94 -24.12 -17.60
N ARG A 259 4.31 -25.29 -17.42
CA ARG A 259 3.87 -25.81 -16.12
C ARG A 259 4.99 -26.01 -15.10
N ILE A 260 6.21 -26.29 -15.57
CA ILE A 260 7.38 -26.39 -14.69
C ILE A 260 7.84 -25.00 -14.20
N LEU A 261 7.66 -23.95 -15.01
CA LEU A 261 8.04 -22.58 -14.67
C LEU A 261 7.00 -21.89 -13.80
N THR A 262 5.71 -22.20 -13.98
CA THR A 262 4.64 -21.74 -13.08
C THR A 262 4.79 -22.41 -11.71
N GLY A 263 4.85 -21.60 -10.65
CA GLY A 263 5.10 -22.10 -9.28
C GLY A 263 6.57 -22.38 -8.97
N SER A 264 7.51 -22.08 -9.89
CA SER A 264 8.95 -22.36 -9.70
C SER A 264 9.67 -21.40 -8.73
N GLU A 265 9.01 -20.34 -8.28
CA GLU A 265 9.56 -19.28 -7.42
C GLU A 265 10.86 -18.66 -7.95
N GLY A 266 11.04 -18.61 -9.27
CA GLY A 266 12.25 -18.07 -9.88
C GLY A 266 13.50 -18.93 -9.65
N THR A 267 13.32 -20.21 -9.31
CA THR A 267 14.44 -21.15 -9.09
C THR A 267 14.99 -21.75 -10.39
N LEU A 268 14.29 -21.63 -11.52
CA LEU A 268 14.69 -22.27 -12.77
C LEU A 268 15.16 -21.28 -13.84
N ALA A 269 14.52 -20.12 -13.92
CA ALA A 269 14.80 -19.11 -14.93
C ALA A 269 14.28 -17.73 -14.50
N PHE A 270 14.73 -16.69 -15.20
CA PHE A 270 14.12 -15.36 -15.10
C PHE A 270 12.97 -15.26 -16.10
N ILE A 271 11.72 -15.24 -15.62
CA ILE A 271 10.57 -14.96 -16.48
C ILE A 271 10.60 -13.46 -16.84
N THR A 272 10.62 -13.14 -18.14
CA THR A 272 10.68 -11.76 -18.64
C THR A 272 9.37 -11.32 -19.28
N GLU A 273 8.72 -12.21 -20.02
CA GLU A 273 7.42 -11.95 -20.68
C GLU A 273 6.50 -13.16 -20.51
N ALA A 274 5.19 -12.93 -20.56
CA ALA A 274 4.18 -13.97 -20.57
C ALA A 274 3.10 -13.65 -21.61
N ARG A 275 2.62 -14.70 -22.29
CA ARG A 275 1.39 -14.66 -23.06
C ARG A 275 0.30 -15.29 -22.18
N LEU A 276 -0.74 -14.51 -21.92
CA LEU A 276 -1.83 -14.88 -21.02
C LEU A 276 -3.12 -14.93 -21.82
N ASP A 277 -4.00 -15.86 -21.50
CA ASP A 277 -5.38 -15.76 -21.97
C ASP A 277 -6.11 -14.61 -21.25
N ILE A 278 -7.22 -14.16 -21.81
CA ILE A 278 -8.08 -13.15 -21.20
C ILE A 278 -9.54 -13.61 -21.22
N THR A 279 -10.22 -13.43 -20.10
CA THR A 279 -11.60 -13.87 -19.91
C THR A 279 -12.56 -12.71 -20.16
N ARG A 280 -13.71 -12.98 -20.79
CA ARG A 280 -14.75 -11.96 -20.99
C ARG A 280 -15.35 -11.53 -19.66
N LEU A 281 -15.58 -10.24 -19.51
CA LEU A 281 -16.28 -9.71 -18.33
C LEU A 281 -17.71 -10.27 -18.28
N PRO A 282 -18.12 -10.93 -17.18
CA PRO A 282 -19.47 -11.46 -17.06
C PRO A 282 -20.49 -10.32 -17.08
N LYS A 283 -21.58 -10.49 -17.84
CA LYS A 283 -22.64 -9.47 -17.94
C LYS A 283 -23.42 -9.30 -16.65
N VAL A 284 -23.59 -10.39 -15.89
CA VAL A 284 -24.42 -10.45 -14.69
C VAL A 284 -23.58 -10.97 -13.53
N ARG A 285 -23.69 -10.28 -12.39
CA ARG A 285 -23.08 -10.68 -11.12
C ARG A 285 -24.11 -10.52 -10.00
N ARG A 286 -24.22 -11.53 -9.15
CA ARG A 286 -25.09 -11.57 -7.97
C ARG A 286 -24.29 -12.09 -6.80
N LEU A 287 -24.58 -11.62 -5.60
CA LEU A 287 -23.89 -12.06 -4.39
C LEU A 287 -24.90 -12.31 -3.28
N VAL A 288 -24.72 -13.40 -2.54
CA VAL A 288 -25.53 -13.77 -1.37
C VAL A 288 -24.62 -13.80 -0.15
N ASN A 289 -24.90 -12.93 0.82
CA ASN A 289 -24.29 -12.94 2.14
C ASN A 289 -25.09 -13.88 3.04
N VAL A 290 -24.49 -14.99 3.47
CA VAL A 290 -25.12 -15.99 4.35
C VAL A 290 -24.54 -15.87 5.75
N LYS A 291 -25.41 -15.68 6.74
CA LYS A 291 -25.08 -15.34 8.12
C LYS A 291 -25.22 -16.58 8.99
N TYR A 292 -24.25 -16.80 9.87
CA TYR A 292 -24.20 -17.97 10.74
C TYR A 292 -24.07 -17.61 12.22
N ASP A 293 -24.63 -18.47 13.06
CA ASP A 293 -24.51 -18.45 14.53
C ASP A 293 -23.10 -18.81 15.02
N SER A 294 -22.28 -19.44 14.18
CA SER A 294 -20.91 -19.82 14.48
C SER A 294 -20.08 -19.93 13.21
N PHE A 295 -18.76 -19.79 13.35
CA PHE A 295 -17.84 -20.03 12.23
C PHE A 295 -17.79 -21.51 11.82
N ASP A 296 -17.99 -22.44 12.75
CA ASP A 296 -18.05 -23.88 12.46
C ASP A 296 -19.27 -24.20 11.57
N SER A 297 -20.44 -23.62 11.89
CA SER A 297 -21.65 -23.70 11.07
C SER A 297 -21.38 -23.22 9.64
N ALA A 298 -20.68 -22.09 9.48
CA ALA A 298 -20.31 -21.56 8.17
C ALA A 298 -19.45 -22.53 7.34
N LEU A 299 -18.52 -23.24 7.99
CA LEU A 299 -17.65 -24.24 7.37
C LEU A 299 -18.37 -25.57 7.11
N ARG A 300 -19.24 -26.03 8.00
CA ARG A 300 -20.03 -27.27 7.79
C ARG A 300 -21.00 -27.15 6.63
N ASN A 301 -21.40 -25.94 6.28
CA ASN A 301 -22.17 -25.66 5.06
C ASN A 301 -21.31 -25.62 3.78
N ALA A 302 -20.01 -25.87 3.83
CA ALA A 302 -19.14 -25.86 2.65
C ALA A 302 -19.66 -26.76 1.50
N PRO A 303 -20.00 -28.05 1.74
CA PRO A 303 -20.49 -28.91 0.66
C PRO A 303 -21.81 -28.40 0.07
N PHE A 304 -22.73 -27.96 0.94
CA PHE A 304 -24.00 -27.34 0.54
C PHE A 304 -23.78 -26.11 -0.35
N MET A 305 -22.76 -25.29 -0.06
CA MET A 305 -22.44 -24.10 -0.86
C MET A 305 -21.76 -24.44 -2.19
N VAL A 306 -20.93 -25.49 -2.23
CA VAL A 306 -20.33 -26.00 -3.48
C VAL A 306 -21.42 -26.52 -4.43
N GLU A 307 -22.43 -27.23 -3.90
CA GLU A 307 -23.58 -27.69 -4.68
C GLU A 307 -24.37 -26.56 -5.34
N ALA A 308 -24.30 -25.33 -4.80
CA ALA A 308 -24.99 -24.18 -5.36
C ALA A 308 -24.44 -23.77 -6.75
N ARG A 309 -23.29 -24.31 -7.17
CA ARG A 309 -22.62 -23.96 -8.45
C ARG A 309 -22.38 -22.45 -8.57
N ALA A 310 -21.97 -21.86 -7.45
CA ALA A 310 -21.52 -20.49 -7.35
C ALA A 310 -20.17 -20.32 -8.08
N LEU A 311 -19.85 -19.08 -8.46
CA LEU A 311 -18.51 -18.72 -8.93
C LEU A 311 -17.48 -18.88 -7.82
N SER A 312 -17.81 -18.42 -6.61
CA SER A 312 -16.93 -18.48 -5.45
C SER A 312 -17.71 -18.51 -4.14
N VAL A 313 -17.16 -19.18 -3.14
CA VAL A 313 -17.67 -19.20 -1.76
C VAL A 313 -16.57 -18.76 -0.81
N GLU A 314 -16.61 -17.50 -0.41
CA GLU A 314 -15.65 -16.93 0.53
C GLU A 314 -16.20 -16.97 1.96
N THR A 315 -15.32 -17.03 2.95
CA THR A 315 -15.74 -16.94 4.37
C THR A 315 -14.86 -16.00 5.19
N VAL A 316 -15.46 -15.38 6.20
CA VAL A 316 -14.78 -14.62 7.25
C VAL A 316 -15.35 -14.97 8.62
N ASP A 317 -14.48 -15.09 9.62
CA ASP A 317 -14.90 -15.26 11.01
C ASP A 317 -15.39 -13.93 11.62
N SER A 318 -15.99 -14.03 12.82
CA SER A 318 -16.47 -12.87 13.57
C SER A 318 -15.37 -11.86 13.89
N LYS A 319 -14.13 -12.31 14.14
CA LYS A 319 -13.02 -11.41 14.48
C LYS A 319 -12.65 -10.53 13.28
N VAL A 320 -12.53 -11.12 12.09
CA VAL A 320 -12.26 -10.40 10.84
C VAL A 320 -13.42 -9.47 10.49
N LEU A 321 -14.66 -9.93 10.65
CA LEU A 321 -15.84 -9.12 10.38
C LEU A 321 -15.95 -7.93 11.35
N ASN A 322 -15.66 -8.14 12.64
CA ASN A 322 -15.67 -7.06 13.65
C ASN A 322 -14.60 -6.01 13.38
N LEU A 323 -13.43 -6.39 12.86
CA LEU A 323 -12.44 -5.41 12.40
C LEU A 323 -12.98 -4.54 11.26
N ALA A 324 -13.78 -5.11 10.36
CA ALA A 324 -14.45 -4.32 9.33
C ALA A 324 -15.48 -3.37 9.94
N ARG A 325 -16.29 -3.83 10.90
CA ARG A 325 -17.32 -3.04 11.61
C ARG A 325 -16.74 -1.81 12.33
N GLU A 326 -15.52 -1.94 12.84
CA GLU A 326 -14.80 -0.83 13.50
C GLU A 326 -14.12 0.14 12.51
N ASP A 327 -14.08 -0.19 11.21
CA ASP A 327 -13.48 0.64 10.17
C ASP A 327 -14.54 1.37 9.34
N ILE A 328 -14.16 2.53 8.81
CA ILE A 328 -15.01 3.37 7.95
C ILE A 328 -15.59 2.63 6.72
N VAL A 329 -14.96 1.53 6.30
CA VAL A 329 -15.46 0.68 5.20
C VAL A 329 -16.81 0.08 5.53
N TRP A 330 -17.13 -0.15 6.81
CA TRP A 330 -18.42 -0.69 7.23
C TRP A 330 -19.59 0.21 6.80
N HIS A 331 -19.44 1.53 6.89
CA HIS A 331 -20.46 2.48 6.45
C HIS A 331 -20.81 2.34 4.97
N SER A 332 -19.91 1.76 4.16
CA SER A 332 -20.16 1.52 2.74
C SER A 332 -20.79 0.17 2.44
N VAL A 333 -21.01 -0.70 3.45
CA VAL A 333 -21.56 -2.05 3.26
C VAL A 333 -22.60 -2.48 4.29
N SER A 334 -22.80 -1.71 5.37
CA SER A 334 -23.66 -2.08 6.51
C SER A 334 -25.11 -2.37 6.10
N GLU A 335 -25.61 -1.73 5.05
CA GLU A 335 -26.93 -1.98 4.50
C GLU A 335 -27.02 -3.31 3.72
N LEU A 336 -25.88 -3.81 3.23
CA LEU A 336 -25.77 -5.07 2.49
C LEU A 336 -25.51 -6.28 3.41
N ILE A 337 -25.12 -6.03 4.67
CA ILE A 337 -24.85 -7.03 5.72
C ILE A 337 -25.42 -6.53 7.06
N THR A 338 -26.74 -6.60 7.19
CA THR A 338 -27.48 -6.21 8.40
C THR A 338 -27.37 -7.26 9.49
N ASP A 339 -27.43 -6.85 10.76
CA ASP A 339 -27.57 -7.81 11.86
C ASP A 339 -28.96 -8.47 11.84
N VAL A 340 -29.02 -9.70 12.35
CA VAL A 340 -30.29 -10.42 12.56
C VAL A 340 -30.76 -10.09 13.98
N PRO A 341 -31.99 -9.61 14.18
CA PRO A 341 -32.51 -9.32 15.52
C PRO A 341 -32.37 -10.52 16.46
N ASP A 342 -31.95 -10.26 17.69
CA ASP A 342 -31.77 -11.23 18.78
C ASP A 342 -30.79 -12.38 18.50
N GLN A 343 -29.96 -12.27 17.44
CA GLN A 343 -28.96 -13.28 17.07
C GLN A 343 -27.61 -12.64 16.76
N GLU A 344 -26.54 -13.23 17.26
CA GLU A 344 -25.18 -12.78 16.98
C GLU A 344 -24.62 -13.48 15.74
N MET A 345 -24.19 -12.69 14.74
CA MET A 345 -23.55 -13.22 13.55
C MET A 345 -22.07 -13.51 13.83
N LEU A 346 -21.73 -14.78 13.98
CA LEU A 346 -20.36 -15.24 14.28
C LEU A 346 -19.61 -15.83 13.08
N GLY A 347 -20.29 -15.98 11.94
CA GLY A 347 -19.69 -16.37 10.66
C GLY A 347 -20.44 -15.77 9.48
N LEU A 348 -19.73 -15.50 8.39
CA LEU A 348 -20.30 -14.97 7.15
C LEU A 348 -19.70 -15.68 5.95
N ASN A 349 -20.54 -16.32 5.13
CA ASN A 349 -20.17 -16.77 3.80
C ASN A 349 -20.63 -15.75 2.76
N ILE A 350 -19.75 -15.41 1.83
CA ILE A 350 -19.99 -14.49 0.71
C ILE A 350 -19.99 -15.34 -0.55
N VAL A 351 -21.18 -15.60 -1.08
CA VAL A 351 -21.41 -16.51 -2.22
C VAL A 351 -21.68 -15.68 -3.46
N GLU A 352 -20.83 -15.76 -4.48
CA GLU A 352 -21.02 -15.01 -5.72
C GLU A 352 -21.41 -15.91 -6.89
N PHE A 353 -22.32 -15.40 -7.72
CA PHE A 353 -22.70 -15.97 -9.00
C PHE A 353 -22.38 -14.98 -10.09
N ALA A 354 -21.77 -15.44 -11.18
CA ALA A 354 -21.49 -14.61 -12.34
C ALA A 354 -21.71 -15.40 -13.64
N GLY A 355 -22.14 -14.69 -14.68
CA GLY A 355 -22.34 -15.29 -16.00
C GLY A 355 -22.97 -14.31 -16.98
N ASP A 356 -23.34 -14.83 -18.15
CA ASP A 356 -23.93 -14.05 -19.25
C ASP A 356 -25.46 -14.21 -19.38
N ASP A 357 -26.02 -15.22 -18.73
CA ASP A 357 -27.47 -15.51 -18.71
C ASP A 357 -28.06 -15.07 -17.36
N GLU A 358 -28.80 -13.96 -17.38
CA GLU A 358 -29.43 -13.40 -16.18
C GLU A 358 -30.47 -14.35 -15.57
N ALA A 359 -31.26 -15.03 -16.40
CA ALA A 359 -32.33 -15.90 -15.94
C ALA A 359 -31.76 -17.11 -15.20
N LEU A 360 -30.71 -17.73 -15.75
CA LEU A 360 -30.02 -18.86 -15.12
C LEU A 360 -29.35 -18.45 -13.81
N ILE A 361 -28.71 -17.27 -13.77
CA ILE A 361 -28.07 -16.78 -12.55
C ILE A 361 -29.11 -16.48 -11.47
N ASP A 362 -30.21 -15.84 -11.83
CA ASP A 362 -31.28 -15.52 -10.88
C ASP A 362 -32.02 -16.80 -10.41
N GLU A 363 -32.20 -17.80 -11.27
CA GLU A 363 -32.70 -19.13 -10.88
C GLU A 363 -31.81 -19.77 -9.81
N ARG A 364 -30.49 -19.81 -10.01
CA ARG A 364 -29.54 -20.39 -9.04
C ARG A 364 -29.54 -19.64 -7.71
N VAL A 365 -29.57 -18.31 -7.76
CA VAL A 365 -29.65 -17.47 -6.56
C VAL A 365 -30.95 -17.76 -5.80
N ASN A 366 -32.08 -17.81 -6.50
CA ASN A 366 -33.38 -18.09 -5.88
C ASN A 366 -33.43 -19.50 -5.28
N ALA A 367 -32.87 -20.50 -5.96
CA ALA A 367 -32.77 -21.88 -5.46
C ALA A 367 -31.92 -21.96 -4.18
N LEU A 368 -30.79 -21.26 -4.12
CA LEU A 368 -29.97 -21.17 -2.90
C LEU A 368 -30.75 -20.50 -1.77
N CYS A 369 -31.42 -19.36 -2.03
CA CYS A 369 -32.19 -18.64 -1.02
C CYS A 369 -33.34 -19.49 -0.46
N ALA A 370 -34.07 -20.22 -1.30
CA ALA A 370 -35.14 -21.12 -0.87
C ALA A 370 -34.62 -22.23 0.07
N ARG A 371 -33.47 -22.85 -0.26
CA ARG A 371 -32.83 -23.84 0.63
C ARG A 371 -32.36 -23.20 1.95
N LEU A 372 -31.87 -21.97 1.92
CA LEU A 372 -31.49 -21.25 3.13
C LEU A 372 -32.70 -20.92 4.02
N ASP A 373 -33.84 -20.56 3.43
CA ASP A 373 -35.09 -20.34 4.15
C ASP A 373 -35.58 -21.62 4.84
N GLU A 374 -35.46 -22.78 4.19
CA GLU A 374 -35.76 -24.08 4.80
C GLU A 374 -34.86 -24.40 6.01
N LEU A 375 -33.56 -24.09 5.91
CA LEU A 375 -32.62 -24.28 7.03
C LEU A 375 -32.92 -23.33 8.19
N ILE A 376 -33.27 -22.08 7.90
CA ILE A 376 -33.66 -21.09 8.93
C ILE A 376 -34.96 -21.53 9.62
N ALA A 377 -35.99 -21.89 8.84
CA ALA A 377 -37.29 -22.29 9.36
C ALA A 377 -37.22 -23.57 10.21
N SER A 378 -36.29 -24.47 9.89
CA SER A 378 -36.05 -25.70 10.65
C SER A 378 -35.01 -25.56 11.76
N HIS A 379 -34.40 -24.37 11.93
CA HIS A 379 -33.30 -24.10 12.85
C HIS A 379 -32.12 -25.07 12.68
N GLN A 380 -31.77 -25.36 11.43
CA GLN A 380 -30.72 -26.30 11.05
C GLN A 380 -29.46 -25.60 10.52
N ALA A 381 -28.34 -26.30 10.63
CA ALA A 381 -27.03 -25.92 10.06
C ALA A 381 -26.49 -24.55 10.52
N GLY A 382 -27.05 -23.95 11.57
CA GLY A 382 -26.63 -22.67 12.14
C GLY A 382 -26.84 -21.46 11.22
N VAL A 383 -27.67 -21.59 10.17
CA VAL A 383 -28.01 -20.47 9.29
C VAL A 383 -29.01 -19.58 10.02
N ILE A 384 -28.65 -18.31 10.22
CA ILE A 384 -29.50 -17.34 10.95
C ILE A 384 -30.12 -16.29 10.04
N GLY A 385 -29.65 -16.18 8.81
CA GLY A 385 -30.19 -15.25 7.82
C GLY A 385 -29.34 -15.14 6.57
N TRP A 386 -29.86 -14.45 5.56
CA TRP A 386 -29.13 -14.15 4.33
C TRP A 386 -29.57 -12.80 3.72
N GLN A 387 -28.74 -12.24 2.83
CA GLN A 387 -29.06 -11.04 2.04
C GLN A 387 -28.48 -11.14 0.63
N VAL A 388 -29.27 -10.74 -0.37
CA VAL A 388 -28.85 -10.72 -1.78
C VAL A 388 -28.45 -9.31 -2.20
N CYS A 389 -27.30 -9.20 -2.87
CA CYS A 389 -26.85 -8.02 -3.58
C CYS A 389 -26.89 -8.28 -5.09
N ARG A 390 -27.77 -7.56 -5.81
CA ARG A 390 -27.96 -7.72 -7.27
C ARG A 390 -27.15 -6.72 -8.10
N GLU A 391 -26.73 -5.61 -7.48
CA GLU A 391 -26.00 -4.52 -8.14
C GLU A 391 -24.49 -4.73 -8.09
N LEU A 392 -23.83 -4.58 -9.23
CA LEU A 392 -22.37 -4.71 -9.35
C LEU A 392 -21.61 -3.83 -8.35
N ALA A 393 -22.04 -2.58 -8.18
CA ALA A 393 -21.41 -1.65 -7.24
C ALA A 393 -21.50 -2.15 -5.79
N GLY A 394 -22.60 -2.79 -5.40
CA GLY A 394 -22.73 -3.40 -4.07
C GLY A 394 -21.81 -4.61 -3.90
N VAL A 395 -21.71 -5.47 -4.93
CA VAL A 395 -20.78 -6.62 -4.95
C VAL A 395 -19.33 -6.16 -4.77
N GLU A 396 -18.91 -5.13 -5.52
CA GLU A 396 -17.57 -4.56 -5.42
C GLU A 396 -17.29 -3.97 -4.03
N ARG A 397 -18.28 -3.33 -3.39
CA ARG A 397 -18.15 -2.79 -2.01
C ARG A 397 -17.96 -3.90 -0.98
N ILE A 398 -18.69 -5.01 -1.08
CA ILE A 398 -18.54 -6.17 -0.18
C ILE A 398 -17.14 -6.76 -0.31
N TYR A 399 -16.63 -6.94 -1.53
CA TYR A 399 -15.26 -7.45 -1.72
C TYR A 399 -14.18 -6.47 -1.29
N ALA A 400 -14.40 -5.16 -1.49
CA ALA A 400 -13.50 -4.15 -0.96
C ALA A 400 -13.44 -4.21 0.58
N MET A 401 -14.58 -4.43 1.24
CA MET A 401 -14.63 -4.67 2.68
C MET A 401 -13.86 -5.94 3.06
N ARG A 402 -14.11 -7.09 2.42
CA ARG A 402 -13.38 -8.35 2.69
C ARG A 402 -11.87 -8.15 2.57
N LYS A 403 -11.41 -7.59 1.44
CA LYS A 403 -9.97 -7.34 1.20
C LYS A 403 -9.37 -6.42 2.27
N LYS A 404 -10.12 -5.39 2.70
CA LYS A 404 -9.66 -4.45 3.74
C LYS A 404 -9.65 -5.09 5.14
N ALA A 405 -10.67 -5.84 5.50
CA ALA A 405 -10.82 -6.53 6.80
C ALA A 405 -9.63 -7.46 7.08
N VAL A 406 -9.24 -8.26 6.07
CA VAL A 406 -8.04 -9.10 6.14
C VAL A 406 -6.77 -8.28 6.39
N GLY A 407 -6.65 -7.11 5.75
CA GLY A 407 -5.55 -6.19 5.99
C GLY A 407 -5.51 -5.68 7.43
N LEU A 408 -6.68 -5.38 8.01
CA LEU A 408 -6.83 -4.82 9.36
C LEU A 408 -6.40 -5.80 10.46
N LEU A 409 -6.39 -7.12 10.22
CA LEU A 409 -5.84 -8.11 11.16
C LEU A 409 -4.41 -7.75 11.60
N GLY A 410 -3.59 -7.24 10.69
CA GLY A 410 -2.21 -6.84 11.00
C GLY A 410 -2.11 -5.64 11.94
N ASN A 411 -3.20 -4.91 12.17
CA ASN A 411 -3.28 -3.76 13.07
C ASN A 411 -3.98 -4.08 14.40
N ALA A 412 -4.08 -5.36 14.76
CA ALA A 412 -4.59 -5.80 16.06
C ALA A 412 -3.85 -5.10 17.22
N LYS A 413 -4.56 -4.84 18.32
CA LYS A 413 -4.00 -4.19 19.52
C LYS A 413 -3.00 -5.12 20.21
N GLY A 414 -1.96 -4.55 20.81
CA GLY A 414 -0.94 -5.28 21.56
C GLY A 414 0.34 -5.52 20.76
N ALA A 415 1.32 -6.19 21.39
CA ALA A 415 2.61 -6.52 20.77
C ALA A 415 2.52 -7.77 19.87
N ALA A 416 1.72 -8.75 20.28
CA ALA A 416 1.42 -9.91 19.45
C ALA A 416 0.50 -9.52 18.29
N LYS A 417 0.87 -9.90 17.06
CA LYS A 417 0.14 -9.57 15.84
C LYS A 417 -0.19 -10.83 15.05
N PRO A 418 -1.37 -10.95 14.43
CA PRO A 418 -1.67 -12.02 13.48
C PRO A 418 -0.64 -12.05 12.34
N ILE A 419 0.13 -13.14 12.24
CA ILE A 419 1.24 -13.26 11.28
C ILE A 419 1.05 -14.45 10.31
N PRO A 420 1.55 -14.33 9.06
CA PRO A 420 1.42 -15.37 8.05
C PRO A 420 2.54 -16.41 8.14
N PHE A 421 2.33 -17.50 8.88
CA PHE A 421 3.30 -18.61 8.93
C PHE A 421 2.66 -19.99 8.81
N ALA A 422 1.40 -20.12 9.21
CA ALA A 422 0.63 -21.36 9.17
C ALA A 422 -0.61 -21.27 8.23
N GLU A 423 -0.61 -20.31 7.30
CA GLU A 423 -1.71 -20.12 6.34
C GLU A 423 -1.53 -20.97 5.06
N ASP A 424 -2.52 -20.89 4.15
CA ASP A 424 -2.47 -21.48 2.80
C ASP A 424 -2.54 -23.03 2.76
N THR A 425 -3.06 -23.61 3.84
CA THR A 425 -3.38 -25.03 3.90
C THR A 425 -4.67 -25.29 3.13
N CYS A 426 -4.63 -26.27 2.24
CA CYS A 426 -5.78 -26.74 1.47
C CYS A 426 -6.07 -28.19 1.84
N VAL A 427 -7.30 -28.49 2.18
CA VAL A 427 -7.81 -29.83 2.49
C VAL A 427 -9.05 -30.10 1.64
N PRO A 428 -9.48 -31.38 1.46
CA PRO A 428 -10.75 -31.66 0.81
C PRO A 428 -11.90 -30.87 1.49
N PRO A 429 -12.79 -30.17 0.75
CA PRO A 429 -13.84 -29.34 1.32
C PRO A 429 -14.72 -30.07 2.36
N GLU A 430 -14.96 -31.36 2.18
CA GLU A 430 -15.70 -32.23 3.10
C GLU A 430 -15.03 -32.41 4.47
N HIS A 431 -13.71 -32.21 4.54
CA HIS A 431 -12.93 -32.31 5.78
C HIS A 431 -12.63 -30.94 6.41
N LEU A 432 -12.98 -29.84 5.73
CA LEU A 432 -12.57 -28.50 6.11
C LEU A 432 -13.03 -28.12 7.53
N ALA A 433 -14.27 -28.44 7.89
CA ALA A 433 -14.80 -28.10 9.21
C ALA A 433 -14.05 -28.82 10.34
N ASP A 434 -13.85 -30.13 10.23
CA ASP A 434 -13.17 -30.92 11.27
C ASP A 434 -11.68 -30.58 11.36
N TYR A 435 -11.03 -30.33 10.21
CA TYR A 435 -9.66 -29.81 10.15
C TYR A 435 -9.53 -28.50 10.94
N ILE A 436 -10.46 -27.55 10.73
CA ILE A 436 -10.43 -26.26 11.42
C ILE A 436 -10.79 -26.40 12.90
N ALA A 437 -11.69 -27.31 13.28
CA ALA A 437 -11.97 -27.58 14.69
C ALA A 437 -10.71 -28.02 15.44
N GLU A 438 -9.92 -28.94 14.86
CA GLU A 438 -8.65 -29.39 15.44
C GLU A 438 -7.56 -28.30 15.37
N PHE A 439 -7.49 -27.52 14.29
CA PHE A 439 -6.57 -26.38 14.19
C PHE A 439 -6.85 -25.38 15.31
N ARG A 440 -8.12 -25.02 15.53
CA ARG A 440 -8.53 -24.13 16.61
C ARG A 440 -8.13 -24.70 17.97
N ALA A 441 -8.43 -25.97 18.22
CA ALA A 441 -8.04 -26.63 19.47
C ALA A 441 -6.52 -26.57 19.71
N LEU A 442 -5.70 -26.75 18.67
CA LEU A 442 -4.25 -26.58 18.75
C LEU A 442 -3.88 -25.16 19.18
N LEU A 443 -4.39 -24.13 18.50
CA LEU A 443 -4.08 -22.73 18.84
C LEU A 443 -4.61 -22.31 20.22
N ASP A 444 -5.82 -22.76 20.57
CA ASP A 444 -6.47 -22.51 21.85
C ASP A 444 -5.70 -23.18 23.01
N SER A 445 -5.11 -24.36 22.78
CA SER A 445 -4.25 -25.02 23.78
C SER A 445 -2.99 -24.21 24.12
N HIS A 446 -2.54 -23.36 23.20
CA HIS A 446 -1.46 -22.39 23.40
C HIS A 446 -1.95 -21.00 23.83
N GLY A 447 -3.25 -20.81 24.03
CA GLY A 447 -3.85 -19.53 24.45
C GLY A 447 -3.73 -18.42 23.40
N LEU A 448 -3.59 -18.77 22.11
CA LEU A 448 -3.36 -17.79 21.05
C LEU A 448 -4.67 -17.19 20.52
N SER A 449 -4.65 -15.89 20.28
CA SER A 449 -5.66 -15.25 19.43
C SER A 449 -5.32 -15.44 17.96
N TYR A 450 -6.30 -15.64 17.11
CA TYR A 450 -6.12 -15.79 15.67
C TYR A 450 -7.36 -15.26 14.93
N GLY A 451 -7.18 -14.90 13.65
CA GLY A 451 -8.28 -14.59 12.73
C GLY A 451 -8.25 -15.56 11.53
N MET A 452 -9.42 -15.89 11.02
CA MET A 452 -9.62 -16.86 9.95
C MET A 452 -10.46 -16.31 8.80
N PHE A 453 -10.04 -16.60 7.57
CA PHE A 453 -10.73 -16.25 6.33
C PHE A 453 -10.24 -17.15 5.20
N GLY A 454 -11.01 -17.31 4.12
CA GLY A 454 -10.53 -18.09 2.97
C GLY A 454 -11.61 -18.48 1.97
N HIS A 455 -11.28 -19.51 1.21
CA HIS A 455 -11.96 -20.02 0.01
C HIS A 455 -12.58 -21.38 0.34
N VAL A 456 -13.82 -21.35 0.79
CA VAL A 456 -14.52 -22.54 1.31
C VAL A 456 -14.72 -23.57 0.20
N ASP A 457 -15.07 -23.11 -0.99
CA ASP A 457 -15.23 -23.92 -2.20
C ASP A 457 -13.97 -24.65 -2.64
N ALA A 458 -12.80 -24.03 -2.42
CA ALA A 458 -11.50 -24.62 -2.73
C ALA A 458 -10.87 -25.40 -1.56
N GLY A 459 -11.55 -25.44 -0.40
CA GLY A 459 -11.00 -26.09 0.80
C GLY A 459 -9.77 -25.40 1.38
N VAL A 460 -9.59 -24.09 1.13
CA VAL A 460 -8.42 -23.32 1.56
C VAL A 460 -8.79 -22.29 2.60
N LEU A 461 -8.12 -22.34 3.75
CA LEU A 461 -8.29 -21.33 4.80
C LEU A 461 -6.95 -20.71 5.18
N HIS A 462 -6.97 -19.40 5.39
CA HIS A 462 -5.86 -18.63 5.93
C HIS A 462 -6.09 -18.41 7.42
N VAL A 463 -5.25 -19.06 8.22
CA VAL A 463 -5.23 -18.91 9.67
C VAL A 463 -4.02 -18.09 10.06
N ARG A 464 -4.23 -17.00 10.81
CA ARG A 464 -3.15 -16.11 11.26
C ARG A 464 -3.11 -16.03 12.78
N PRO A 465 -2.31 -16.88 13.45
CA PRO A 465 -2.08 -16.79 14.89
C PRO A 465 -1.34 -15.49 15.26
N ALA A 466 -1.75 -14.89 16.37
CA ALA A 466 -1.16 -13.68 16.91
C ALA A 466 0.04 -14.01 17.80
N LEU A 467 1.23 -13.62 17.36
CA LEU A 467 2.47 -13.82 18.11
C LEU A 467 3.32 -12.54 18.07
N ASP A 468 4.11 -12.29 19.11
CA ASP A 468 5.13 -11.25 19.13
C ASP A 468 6.47 -11.83 18.68
N MET A 469 6.85 -11.59 17.42
CA MET A 469 8.14 -12.04 16.90
C MET A 469 9.34 -11.32 17.52
N CYS A 470 9.16 -10.31 18.38
CA CYS A 470 10.26 -9.78 19.19
C CYS A 470 10.56 -10.64 20.43
N ASP A 471 9.63 -11.49 20.85
CA ASP A 471 9.80 -12.44 21.94
C ASP A 471 10.41 -13.76 21.41
N PRO A 472 11.64 -14.12 21.84
CA PRO A 472 12.28 -15.36 21.39
C PRO A 472 11.50 -16.64 21.72
N GLN A 473 10.71 -16.67 22.81
CA GLN A 473 9.92 -17.85 23.15
C GLN A 473 8.76 -18.06 22.18
N GLN A 474 8.13 -16.97 21.74
CA GLN A 474 7.07 -17.02 20.74
C GLN A 474 7.61 -17.34 19.34
N GLU A 475 8.86 -17.00 19.05
CA GLU A 475 9.54 -17.45 17.83
C GLU A 475 9.75 -18.97 17.81
N ILE A 476 10.09 -19.58 18.95
CA ILE A 476 10.18 -21.04 19.10
C ILE A 476 8.79 -21.67 18.97
N LEU A 477 7.79 -21.12 19.64
CA LEU A 477 6.40 -21.57 19.56
C LEU A 477 5.87 -21.53 18.11
N MET A 478 6.24 -20.51 17.34
CA MET A 478 5.86 -20.39 15.93
C MET A 478 6.35 -21.59 15.10
N LYS A 479 7.58 -22.06 15.35
CA LYS A 479 8.11 -23.27 14.69
C LYS A 479 7.34 -24.51 15.12
N GLN A 480 7.07 -24.68 16.40
CA GLN A 480 6.30 -25.82 16.93
C GLN A 480 4.91 -25.90 16.28
N ILE A 481 4.18 -24.79 16.28
CA ILE A 481 2.85 -24.71 15.63
C ILE A 481 2.95 -25.00 14.14
N SER A 482 4.02 -24.54 13.47
CA SER A 482 4.22 -24.84 12.05
C SER A 482 4.33 -26.34 11.80
N ASP A 483 5.09 -27.05 12.63
CA ASP A 483 5.27 -28.51 12.54
C ASP A 483 3.97 -29.26 12.84
N ASP A 484 3.23 -28.83 13.86
CA ASP A 484 1.94 -29.41 14.23
C ASP A 484 0.89 -29.21 13.12
N VAL A 485 0.85 -28.03 12.49
CA VAL A 485 -0.03 -27.74 11.36
C VAL A 485 0.36 -28.56 10.13
N VAL A 486 1.65 -28.84 9.92
CA VAL A 486 2.10 -29.74 8.85
C VAL A 486 1.55 -31.14 9.07
N ALA A 487 1.71 -31.69 10.29
CA ALA A 487 1.18 -33.00 10.64
C ALA A 487 -0.36 -33.05 10.55
N LEU A 488 -1.04 -31.99 11.01
CA LEU A 488 -2.49 -31.88 10.93
C LEU A 488 -2.99 -31.83 9.48
N THR A 489 -2.35 -31.03 8.62
CA THR A 489 -2.70 -30.94 7.20
C THR A 489 -2.54 -32.31 6.52
N ALA A 490 -1.45 -33.02 6.83
CA ALA A 490 -1.20 -34.36 6.30
C ALA A 490 -2.25 -35.39 6.79
N LYS A 491 -2.66 -35.33 8.06
CA LYS A 491 -3.72 -36.18 8.63
C LYS A 491 -5.03 -36.10 7.83
N TYR A 492 -5.36 -34.93 7.27
CA TYR A 492 -6.57 -34.71 6.48
C TYR A 492 -6.35 -34.83 4.96
N GLY A 493 -5.19 -35.33 4.51
CA GLY A 493 -4.87 -35.49 3.09
C GLY A 493 -4.71 -34.18 2.33
N GLY A 494 -4.31 -33.11 3.04
CA GLY A 494 -4.18 -31.76 2.49
C GLY A 494 -2.79 -31.43 1.94
N LEU A 495 -2.64 -30.18 1.50
CA LEU A 495 -1.40 -29.56 1.06
C LEU A 495 -1.14 -28.24 1.79
N LEU A 496 0.13 -27.86 1.91
CA LEU A 496 0.57 -26.70 2.69
C LEU A 496 0.62 -25.38 1.89
N TRP A 497 0.52 -25.45 0.57
CA TRP A 497 0.82 -24.34 -0.36
C TRP A 497 -0.21 -24.27 -1.49
N GLY A 498 -1.46 -23.96 -1.13
CA GLY A 498 -2.58 -23.97 -2.08
C GLY A 498 -2.59 -22.82 -3.06
N GLU A 499 -2.13 -21.64 -2.66
CA GLU A 499 -2.25 -20.41 -3.44
C GLU A 499 -0.94 -19.74 -3.76
N HIS A 500 -0.01 -19.60 -2.82
CA HIS A 500 1.02 -18.56 -2.96
C HIS A 500 2.46 -19.05 -2.79
N GLY A 501 2.70 -20.35 -2.93
CA GLY A 501 4.05 -20.94 -2.91
C GLY A 501 4.62 -21.18 -1.52
N LYS A 502 5.84 -21.73 -1.49
CA LYS A 502 6.53 -22.31 -0.34
C LYS A 502 7.40 -21.33 0.42
N GLY A 503 8.27 -20.61 -0.28
CA GLY A 503 9.25 -19.73 0.37
C GLY A 503 10.14 -20.45 1.38
N PHE A 504 10.09 -20.02 2.65
CA PHE A 504 10.86 -20.62 3.76
C PHE A 504 10.20 -21.87 4.35
N ARG A 505 8.94 -22.15 3.99
CA ARG A 505 8.28 -23.42 4.33
C ARG A 505 8.72 -24.56 3.41
N ALA A 506 9.64 -24.30 2.48
CA ALA A 506 10.26 -25.30 1.63
C ALA A 506 11.05 -26.37 2.40
N GLU A 507 11.35 -26.12 3.68
CA GLU A 507 11.82 -27.12 4.64
C GLU A 507 10.98 -28.41 4.61
N TYR A 508 9.67 -28.29 4.42
CA TYR A 508 8.76 -29.44 4.40
C TYR A 508 8.67 -30.14 3.03
N SER A 509 9.28 -29.59 1.97
CA SER A 509 9.22 -30.15 0.61
C SER A 509 9.65 -31.62 0.53
N PRO A 510 10.80 -32.05 1.11
CA PRO A 510 11.23 -33.44 0.98
C PRO A 510 10.22 -34.43 1.55
N ALA A 511 9.70 -34.13 2.76
CA ALA A 511 8.70 -34.98 3.41
C ALA A 511 7.37 -34.97 2.66
N PHE A 512 6.97 -33.82 2.12
CA PHE A 512 5.69 -33.66 1.43
C PHE A 512 5.64 -34.38 0.07
N PHE A 513 6.73 -34.33 -0.71
CA PHE A 513 6.79 -35.01 -2.00
C PHE A 513 7.13 -36.51 -1.86
N GLY A 514 7.75 -36.90 -0.76
CA GLY A 514 8.37 -38.23 -0.65
C GLY A 514 9.69 -38.29 -1.42
N GLU A 515 10.53 -39.26 -1.07
CA GLU A 515 11.92 -39.36 -1.56
C GLU A 515 11.99 -39.42 -3.09
N GLU A 516 11.16 -40.27 -3.72
CA GLU A 516 11.18 -40.49 -5.17
C GLU A 516 10.79 -39.24 -5.95
N LEU A 517 9.62 -38.64 -5.69
CA LEU A 517 9.19 -37.43 -6.40
C LEU A 517 10.06 -36.22 -6.05
N PHE A 518 10.56 -36.12 -4.82
CA PHE A 518 11.52 -35.08 -4.48
C PHE A 518 12.80 -35.22 -5.32
N ALA A 519 13.31 -36.44 -5.52
CA ALA A 519 14.44 -36.69 -6.42
C ALA A 519 14.14 -36.28 -7.87
N GLU A 520 12.90 -36.44 -8.35
CA GLU A 520 12.47 -35.94 -9.65
C GLU A 520 12.54 -34.42 -9.76
N LEU A 521 12.10 -33.68 -8.73
CA LEU A 521 12.27 -32.23 -8.69
C LEU A 521 13.75 -31.84 -8.80
N ARG A 522 14.63 -32.56 -8.09
CA ARG A 522 16.07 -32.29 -8.09
C ARG A 522 16.70 -32.51 -9.47
N LYS A 523 16.24 -33.52 -10.22
CA LYS A 523 16.67 -33.74 -11.62
C LYS A 523 16.23 -32.61 -12.53
N VAL A 524 14.98 -32.15 -12.40
CA VAL A 524 14.48 -30.97 -13.13
C VAL A 524 15.31 -29.74 -12.78
N LYS A 525 15.53 -29.46 -11.49
CA LYS A 525 16.37 -28.35 -11.03
C LYS A 525 17.79 -28.44 -11.62
N ALA A 526 18.40 -29.61 -11.67
CA ALA A 526 19.74 -29.81 -12.25
C ALA A 526 19.79 -29.51 -13.76
N ALA A 527 18.71 -29.76 -14.50
CA ALA A 527 18.66 -29.46 -15.93
C ALA A 527 18.67 -27.94 -16.22
N PHE A 528 18.04 -27.14 -15.36
CA PHE A 528 17.95 -25.68 -15.51
C PHE A 528 19.09 -24.92 -14.81
N ASP A 529 19.43 -25.32 -13.58
CA ASP A 529 20.35 -24.62 -12.70
C ASP A 529 21.20 -25.63 -11.88
N PRO A 530 22.16 -26.31 -12.54
CA PRO A 530 22.96 -27.39 -11.93
C PRO A 530 23.84 -26.93 -10.77
N HIS A 531 24.12 -25.63 -10.67
CA HIS A 531 24.96 -25.06 -9.62
C HIS A 531 24.15 -24.37 -8.50
N ASN A 532 22.82 -24.49 -8.53
CA ASN A 532 21.91 -23.96 -7.51
C ASN A 532 22.05 -22.45 -7.26
N ARG A 533 22.15 -21.67 -8.33
CA ARG A 533 22.42 -20.21 -8.26
C ARG A 533 21.18 -19.35 -8.38
N LEU A 534 20.07 -19.89 -8.86
CA LEU A 534 18.78 -19.20 -9.00
C LEU A 534 17.88 -19.49 -7.80
N ASN A 535 17.61 -18.43 -7.03
CA ASN A 535 16.80 -18.39 -5.81
C ASN A 535 16.92 -19.65 -4.91
N PRO A 536 18.13 -20.03 -4.47
CA PRO A 536 18.34 -21.29 -3.78
C PRO A 536 17.51 -21.45 -2.51
N GLY A 537 17.09 -22.69 -2.24
CA GLY A 537 16.45 -23.11 -1.00
C GLY A 537 14.92 -22.99 -0.94
N LYS A 538 14.22 -22.66 -2.05
CA LYS A 538 12.75 -22.47 -2.09
C LYS A 538 11.93 -23.67 -2.60
N ILE A 539 12.45 -24.47 -3.53
CA ILE A 539 11.75 -25.63 -4.09
C ILE A 539 12.51 -26.92 -3.77
N CYS A 540 13.70 -27.06 -4.36
CA CYS A 540 14.66 -28.12 -4.07
C CYS A 540 16.08 -27.69 -4.54
N PRO A 541 17.15 -28.33 -4.05
CA PRO A 541 18.47 -28.23 -4.66
C PRO A 541 18.57 -29.14 -5.90
N PRO A 542 19.52 -28.91 -6.82
CA PRO A 542 19.75 -29.81 -7.95
C PRO A 542 20.23 -31.19 -7.48
N GLU A 543 20.02 -32.20 -8.32
CA GLU A 543 20.59 -33.54 -8.14
C GLU A 543 22.14 -33.45 -8.09
N GLY A 544 22.76 -34.27 -7.23
CA GLY A 544 24.21 -34.27 -7.03
C GLY A 544 24.73 -33.18 -6.08
N LEU A 545 23.91 -32.19 -5.73
CA LEU A 545 24.24 -31.18 -4.73
C LEU A 545 23.37 -31.37 -3.48
N ASP A 546 24.00 -31.55 -2.33
CA ASP A 546 23.31 -31.52 -1.03
C ASP A 546 23.38 -30.10 -0.47
N ALA A 547 22.42 -29.26 -0.85
CA ALA A 547 22.31 -27.88 -0.40
C ALA A 547 21.07 -27.68 0.48
N PRO A 548 21.17 -26.87 1.55
CA PRO A 548 20.11 -26.73 2.52
C PRO A 548 18.90 -25.99 1.93
N MET A 549 17.71 -26.43 2.36
CA MET A 549 16.48 -25.68 2.15
C MET A 549 16.42 -24.49 3.11
N MET A 550 15.70 -23.44 2.70
CA MET A 550 15.30 -22.39 3.63
C MET A 550 14.38 -23.00 4.69
N LYS A 551 14.54 -22.54 5.92
CA LYS A 551 13.87 -23.11 7.10
C LYS A 551 12.91 -22.14 7.75
N VAL A 552 11.87 -22.66 8.37
CA VAL A 552 10.88 -21.86 9.12
C VAL A 552 11.53 -21.16 10.32
N ASP A 553 12.58 -21.76 10.89
CA ASP A 553 13.34 -21.19 11.99
C ASP A 553 14.40 -20.15 11.57
N ALA A 554 14.52 -19.82 10.27
CA ALA A 554 15.46 -18.81 9.79
C ALA A 554 15.24 -17.43 10.42
N VAL A 555 16.25 -16.55 10.32
CA VAL A 555 16.24 -15.22 10.93
C VAL A 555 15.02 -14.40 10.51
N LYS A 556 14.28 -13.91 11.50
CA LYS A 556 13.09 -13.08 11.28
C LYS A 556 13.42 -11.61 11.44
N ARG A 557 12.56 -10.76 10.88
CA ARG A 557 12.56 -9.31 11.14
C ARG A 557 12.53 -9.01 12.64
N GLY A 558 11.75 -9.79 13.40
CA GLY A 558 11.65 -9.67 14.86
C GLY A 558 12.97 -9.87 15.61
N THR A 559 13.91 -10.64 15.07
CA THR A 559 15.28 -10.81 15.60
C THR A 559 16.07 -9.51 15.59
N PHE A 560 15.85 -8.65 14.59
CA PHE A 560 16.47 -7.33 14.51
C PHE A 560 15.72 -6.31 15.35
N ASP A 561 14.38 -6.35 15.32
CA ASP A 561 13.54 -5.40 16.05
C ASP A 561 13.70 -5.50 17.57
N ARG A 562 13.90 -6.70 18.11
CA ARG A 562 14.07 -6.90 19.56
C ARG A 562 15.33 -6.26 20.13
N GLN A 563 16.30 -5.91 19.27
CA GLN A 563 17.50 -5.15 19.66
C GLN A 563 17.15 -3.67 19.95
N ILE A 564 15.98 -3.19 19.51
CA ILE A 564 15.49 -1.86 19.82
C ILE A 564 14.74 -1.91 21.16
N PRO A 565 15.10 -1.05 22.14
CA PRO A 565 14.44 -1.02 23.45
C PRO A 565 12.92 -0.88 23.33
N ILE A 566 12.18 -1.58 24.21
CA ILE A 566 10.70 -1.62 24.18
C ILE A 566 10.10 -0.21 24.21
N ALA A 567 10.60 0.67 25.08
CA ALA A 567 10.12 2.05 25.18
C ALA A 567 10.28 2.80 23.85
N VAL A 568 11.42 2.64 23.18
CA VAL A 568 11.67 3.23 21.86
C VAL A 568 10.70 2.66 20.84
N ARG A 569 10.48 1.33 20.80
CA ARG A 569 9.53 0.70 19.88
C ARG A 569 8.10 1.22 20.08
N GLN A 570 7.68 1.38 21.33
CA GLN A 570 6.35 1.88 21.68
C GLN A 570 6.16 3.36 21.32
N GLN A 571 7.19 4.17 21.43
CA GLN A 571 7.14 5.59 21.06
C GLN A 571 7.28 5.81 19.55
N TRP A 572 7.98 4.92 18.83
CA TRP A 572 8.18 4.97 17.38
C TRP A 572 7.27 4.00 16.61
N ARG A 573 6.08 3.68 17.15
CA ARG A 573 5.12 2.73 16.56
C ARG A 573 4.82 2.99 15.08
N GLY A 574 4.74 4.25 14.67
CA GLY A 574 4.49 4.63 13.27
C GLY A 574 5.49 4.04 12.27
N ALA A 575 6.72 3.71 12.67
CA ALA A 575 7.68 2.97 11.85
C ALA A 575 7.75 1.47 12.23
N MET A 576 7.61 1.15 13.51
CA MET A 576 7.74 -0.23 14.04
C MET A 576 6.56 -1.15 13.72
N GLU A 577 5.41 -0.62 13.35
CA GLU A 577 4.22 -1.43 13.04
C GLU A 577 4.25 -2.00 11.61
N CYS A 578 5.01 -1.41 10.67
CA CYS A 578 5.02 -1.86 9.27
C CYS A 578 5.29 -3.37 9.16
N ASN A 579 4.30 -4.12 8.67
CA ASN A 579 4.39 -5.58 8.53
C ASN A 579 4.91 -6.04 7.18
N GLY A 580 5.07 -5.12 6.23
CA GLY A 580 5.62 -5.41 4.91
C GLY A 580 4.62 -5.70 3.79
N ASN A 581 3.30 -5.56 4.03
CA ASN A 581 2.23 -5.84 3.05
C ASN A 581 2.32 -5.12 1.69
N GLY A 582 3.11 -4.05 1.61
CA GLY A 582 3.44 -3.39 0.36
C GLY A 582 2.33 -2.55 -0.26
N LEU A 583 1.19 -2.26 0.42
CA LEU A 583 0.11 -1.44 -0.15
C LEU A 583 0.60 -0.07 -0.65
N CYS A 584 1.69 0.44 -0.09
CA CYS A 584 2.35 1.64 -0.57
C CYS A 584 2.94 1.55 -1.99
N PHE A 585 3.04 0.35 -2.56
CA PHE A 585 3.46 0.07 -3.94
C PHE A 585 2.29 0.02 -4.92
N ASN A 586 1.10 0.50 -4.52
CA ASN A 586 -0.06 0.61 -5.40
C ASN A 586 0.29 1.36 -6.70
N PHE A 587 0.03 0.73 -7.84
CA PHE A 587 0.32 1.27 -9.18
C PHE A 587 -0.51 2.51 -9.52
N ASP A 588 -1.73 2.64 -8.98
CA ASP A 588 -2.67 3.68 -9.42
C ASP A 588 -2.19 5.07 -8.98
N ALA A 589 -1.74 5.88 -9.95
CA ALA A 589 -1.33 7.27 -9.77
C ALA A 589 -2.40 8.15 -9.09
N ARG A 590 -3.69 7.82 -9.24
CA ARG A 590 -4.80 8.54 -8.63
C ARG A 590 -4.96 8.24 -7.14
N SER A 591 -4.33 7.17 -6.62
CA SER A 591 -4.30 6.91 -5.18
C SER A 591 -3.35 7.91 -4.49
N PRO A 592 -3.79 8.63 -3.42
CA PRO A 592 -2.95 9.61 -2.74
C PRO A 592 -1.71 9.04 -2.06
N MET A 593 -1.71 7.76 -1.71
CA MET A 593 -0.61 7.16 -0.96
C MET A 593 0.67 7.08 -1.82
N CYS A 594 1.66 7.81 -1.33
CA CYS A 594 3.06 7.82 -1.75
C CYS A 594 3.36 8.24 -3.21
N PRO A 595 3.09 9.50 -3.57
CA PRO A 595 3.44 10.04 -4.90
C PRO A 595 4.94 10.02 -5.18
N SER A 596 5.79 10.19 -4.14
CA SER A 596 7.25 10.18 -4.30
C SER A 596 7.80 8.84 -4.77
N MET A 597 7.20 7.72 -4.34
CA MET A 597 7.60 6.41 -4.87
C MET A 597 7.14 6.27 -6.31
N LYS A 598 5.92 6.69 -6.64
CA LYS A 598 5.37 6.55 -8.01
C LYS A 598 6.17 7.34 -9.06
N ILE A 599 6.65 8.53 -8.71
CA ILE A 599 7.46 9.34 -9.63
C ILE A 599 8.91 8.84 -9.74
N THR A 600 9.50 8.37 -8.64
CA THR A 600 10.91 7.92 -8.64
C THR A 600 11.08 6.45 -9.00
N GLN A 601 10.01 5.66 -8.90
CA GLN A 601 10.01 4.20 -8.92
C GLN A 601 11.03 3.57 -7.95
N ASN A 602 11.44 4.30 -6.91
CA ASN A 602 12.37 3.82 -5.88
C ASN A 602 11.61 3.54 -4.57
N ARG A 603 11.71 2.29 -4.11
CA ARG A 603 11.06 1.79 -2.90
C ARG A 603 11.56 2.46 -1.62
N ILE A 604 12.75 3.07 -1.56
CA ILE A 604 13.19 3.87 -0.40
C ILE A 604 12.24 5.05 -0.13
N HIS A 605 11.59 5.56 -1.19
CA HIS A 605 10.64 6.66 -1.06
C HIS A 605 9.23 6.23 -0.70
N SER A 606 8.99 4.92 -0.52
CA SER A 606 7.70 4.37 -0.04
C SER A 606 7.57 4.41 1.48
N PRO A 607 6.35 4.46 2.04
CA PRO A 607 6.10 4.23 3.45
C PRO A 607 6.78 2.97 4.03
N LYS A 608 6.75 1.84 3.32
CA LYS A 608 7.47 0.62 3.73
C LYS A 608 8.98 0.87 3.79
N GLY A 609 9.58 1.40 2.74
CA GLY A 609 11.01 1.67 2.71
C GLY A 609 11.44 2.62 3.82
N ARG A 610 10.70 3.71 4.02
CA ARG A 610 10.93 4.68 5.10
C ARG A 610 10.84 4.06 6.48
N ALA A 611 9.83 3.23 6.72
CA ALA A 611 9.69 2.51 7.98
C ALA A 611 10.88 1.57 8.18
N THR A 612 11.26 0.76 7.19
CA THR A 612 12.43 -0.13 7.24
C THR A 612 13.72 0.63 7.58
N LEU A 613 13.98 1.78 6.94
CA LEU A 613 15.17 2.57 7.20
C LEU A 613 15.18 3.18 8.60
N VAL A 614 14.03 3.64 9.10
CA VAL A 614 13.93 4.17 10.47
C VAL A 614 14.09 3.06 11.50
N ARG A 615 13.50 1.88 11.29
CA ARG A 615 13.71 0.71 12.16
C ARG A 615 15.20 0.39 12.28
N GLU A 616 15.87 0.29 11.12
CA GLU A 616 17.29 -0.02 11.09
C GLU A 616 18.12 1.09 11.75
N TRP A 617 17.78 2.35 11.52
CA TRP A 617 18.43 3.49 12.18
C TRP A 617 18.28 3.45 13.69
N LEU A 618 17.08 3.14 14.20
CA LEU A 618 16.83 2.97 15.65
C LEU A 618 17.64 1.80 16.23
N ARG A 619 17.77 0.69 15.48
CA ARG A 619 18.59 -0.47 15.86
C ARG A 619 20.07 -0.08 15.97
N LEU A 620 20.60 0.62 14.97
CA LEU A 620 21.99 1.07 14.93
C LEU A 620 22.30 2.15 15.98
N LEU A 621 21.32 2.97 16.37
CA LEU A 621 21.45 3.86 17.52
C LEU A 621 21.54 3.08 18.84
N ALA A 622 20.69 2.08 19.01
CA ALA A 622 20.68 1.22 20.20
C ALA A 622 22.01 0.44 20.35
N ASP A 623 22.53 -0.11 19.25
CA ASP A 623 23.85 -0.78 19.20
C ASP A 623 25.00 0.14 19.66
N ARG A 624 24.87 1.44 19.45
CA ARG A 624 25.83 2.47 19.89
C ARG A 624 25.54 3.02 21.28
N GLY A 625 24.59 2.44 22.01
CA GLY A 625 24.19 2.87 23.36
C GLY A 625 23.46 4.22 23.38
N VAL A 626 22.83 4.62 22.26
CA VAL A 626 22.14 5.91 22.14
C VAL A 626 20.64 5.71 22.21
N ASP A 627 20.03 6.30 23.23
CA ASP A 627 18.57 6.36 23.36
C ASP A 627 18.01 7.62 22.65
N PRO A 628 17.25 7.46 21.54
CA PRO A 628 16.65 8.58 20.85
C PRO A 628 15.61 9.34 21.70
N LEU A 629 14.93 8.69 22.65
CA LEU A 629 13.93 9.33 23.50
C LEU A 629 14.58 10.28 24.50
N LYS A 630 15.66 9.83 25.14
CA LYS A 630 16.49 10.68 26.00
C LYS A 630 17.06 11.86 25.20
N LEU A 631 17.55 11.61 23.98
CA LEU A 631 18.03 12.68 23.11
C LEU A 631 16.95 13.70 22.75
N GLU A 632 15.71 13.28 22.52
CA GLU A 632 14.58 14.20 22.26
C GLU A 632 14.28 15.08 23.48
N GLN A 633 14.32 14.52 24.69
CA GLN A 633 14.07 15.24 25.95
C GLN A 633 15.18 16.24 26.30
N GLU A 634 16.44 15.90 26.02
CA GLU A 634 17.61 16.74 26.32
C GLU A 634 17.83 17.88 25.30
N LEU A 635 16.96 18.04 24.30
CA LEU A 635 17.10 19.10 23.32
C LEU A 635 16.92 20.49 23.96
N PRO A 636 17.90 21.40 23.80
CA PRO A 636 17.80 22.73 24.40
C PRO A 636 16.59 23.49 23.85
N GLU A 637 15.83 24.10 24.75
CA GLU A 637 14.68 24.92 24.39
C GLU A 637 15.05 26.27 23.76
N SER A 638 16.23 26.81 24.11
CA SER A 638 16.68 28.14 23.70
C SER A 638 18.16 28.15 23.31
N GLY A 639 18.42 28.57 22.07
CA GLY A 639 19.77 28.79 21.55
C GLY A 639 20.55 27.51 21.24
N VAL A 640 21.46 27.63 20.27
CA VAL A 640 22.47 26.61 19.98
C VAL A 640 23.79 27.14 20.52
N SER A 641 24.47 26.37 21.38
CA SER A 641 25.78 26.79 21.89
C SER A 641 26.78 26.96 20.73
N LEU A 642 27.73 27.88 20.86
CA LEU A 642 28.79 28.07 19.86
C LEU A 642 29.55 26.76 19.58
N ARG A 643 29.79 25.96 20.63
CA ARG A 643 30.42 24.62 20.51
C ARG A 643 29.60 23.68 19.62
N THR A 644 28.29 23.62 19.84
CA THR A 644 27.38 22.80 19.03
C THR A 644 27.34 23.28 17.58
N LEU A 645 27.34 24.60 17.35
CA LEU A 645 27.36 25.17 16.01
C LEU A 645 28.66 24.80 15.26
N ILE A 646 29.83 24.94 15.90
CA ILE A 646 31.12 24.54 15.33
C ILE A 646 31.13 23.05 14.98
N ALA A 647 30.65 22.19 15.88
CA ALA A 647 30.57 20.74 15.65
C ALA A 647 29.67 20.41 14.45
N ARG A 648 28.48 21.01 14.36
CA ARG A 648 27.57 20.80 13.23
C ARG A 648 28.16 21.26 11.91
N THR A 649 28.84 22.41 11.89
CA THR A 649 29.52 22.93 10.69
C THR A 649 30.60 21.98 10.22
N ARG A 650 31.45 21.48 11.15
CA ARG A 650 32.48 20.49 10.84
C ARG A 650 31.87 19.21 10.27
N ASN A 651 30.85 18.63 10.93
CA ASN A 651 30.21 17.41 10.47
C ASN A 651 29.55 17.58 9.10
N SER A 652 28.85 18.69 8.86
CA SER A 652 28.25 18.98 7.56
C SER A 652 29.30 19.16 6.46
N TRP A 653 30.46 19.74 6.78
CA TRP A 653 31.56 19.84 5.83
C TRP A 653 32.15 18.47 5.47
N HIS A 654 32.36 17.59 6.46
CA HIS A 654 32.82 16.22 6.19
C HIS A 654 31.79 15.41 5.39
N ALA A 655 30.50 15.51 5.72
CA ALA A 655 29.44 14.87 4.95
C ALA A 655 29.42 15.33 3.48
N ASN A 656 29.59 16.64 3.23
CA ASN A 656 29.69 17.17 1.87
C ASN A 656 30.96 16.69 1.13
N LYS A 657 31.99 16.23 1.85
CA LYS A 657 33.19 15.61 1.27
C LYS A 657 33.04 14.10 1.05
N GLY A 658 31.86 13.52 1.29
CA GLY A 658 31.57 12.10 1.09
C GLY A 658 31.78 11.24 2.33
N GLU A 659 31.91 11.82 3.52
CA GLU A 659 31.93 11.04 4.76
C GLU A 659 30.59 10.30 4.95
N TYR A 660 30.64 8.98 4.95
CA TYR A 660 29.46 8.14 5.05
C TYR A 660 28.81 8.19 6.44
N ASP A 661 27.48 8.28 6.47
CA ASP A 661 26.65 8.09 7.65
C ASP A 661 25.31 7.55 7.15
N PHE A 662 24.87 6.41 7.66
CA PHE A 662 23.56 5.84 7.31
C PHE A 662 22.41 6.83 7.54
N SER A 663 22.55 7.75 8.48
CA SER A 663 21.59 8.85 8.71
C SER A 663 21.36 9.72 7.47
N HIS A 664 22.31 9.79 6.53
CA HIS A 664 22.12 10.48 5.26
C HIS A 664 21.16 9.75 4.33
N GLU A 665 21.23 8.42 4.25
CA GLU A 665 20.30 7.60 3.44
C GLU A 665 18.87 7.67 4.03
N VAL A 666 18.73 7.62 5.36
CA VAL A 666 17.43 7.82 6.01
C VAL A 666 16.88 9.21 5.70
N LYS A 667 17.73 10.25 5.73
CA LYS A 667 17.34 11.62 5.38
C LYS A 667 16.94 11.77 3.92
N GLU A 668 17.63 11.13 3.00
CA GLU A 668 17.28 11.11 1.59
C GLU A 668 15.88 10.54 1.40
N ALA A 669 15.64 9.35 1.96
CA ALA A 669 14.32 8.76 1.98
C ALA A 669 13.33 9.80 2.51
N MET A 670 13.48 10.25 3.77
CA MET A 670 12.62 11.26 4.43
C MET A 670 12.37 12.53 3.60
N SER A 671 13.36 13.01 2.86
CA SER A 671 13.26 14.25 2.08
C SER A 671 12.21 14.18 0.96
N GLY A 672 11.95 12.99 0.42
CA GLY A 672 10.91 12.78 -0.60
C GLY A 672 9.47 12.73 -0.06
N CYS A 673 9.23 12.77 1.25
CA CYS A 673 7.86 12.68 1.78
C CYS A 673 7.12 14.02 1.68
N LEU A 674 5.93 13.98 1.05
CA LEU A 674 5.03 15.14 0.89
C LEU A 674 4.07 15.37 2.08
N ALA A 675 4.25 14.67 3.20
CA ALA A 675 3.50 14.86 4.43
C ALA A 675 1.95 14.78 4.31
N CYS A 676 1.41 14.06 3.32
CA CYS A 676 -0.04 14.01 3.07
C CYS A 676 -0.83 13.16 4.08
N LYS A 677 -0.15 12.31 4.86
CA LYS A 677 -0.71 11.34 5.83
C LYS A 677 -1.61 10.23 5.25
N ALA A 678 -1.64 10.05 3.92
CA ALA A 678 -2.34 8.91 3.30
C ALA A 678 -1.89 7.54 3.86
N CYS A 679 -0.63 7.39 4.24
CA CYS A 679 -0.11 6.17 4.86
C CYS A 679 -0.67 5.86 6.24
N SER A 680 -1.06 6.87 7.04
CA SER A 680 -1.60 6.63 8.38
C SER A 680 -3.08 6.29 8.37
N THR A 681 -3.79 6.56 7.26
CA THR A 681 -5.22 6.26 7.14
C THR A 681 -5.54 5.16 6.12
N GLN A 682 -4.85 5.10 4.97
CA GLN A 682 -5.10 4.11 3.93
C GLN A 682 -4.32 2.81 4.11
N CYS A 683 -3.14 2.84 4.75
CA CYS A 683 -2.47 1.61 5.10
C CYS A 683 -3.26 0.91 6.20
N PRO A 684 -3.60 -0.38 6.07
CA PRO A 684 -4.33 -1.08 7.12
C PRO A 684 -3.58 -1.11 8.46
N ILE A 685 -2.25 -1.00 8.41
CA ILE A 685 -1.34 -0.96 9.57
C ILE A 685 -1.13 0.47 10.12
N LYS A 686 -1.71 1.48 9.47
CA LYS A 686 -1.76 2.88 9.94
C LYS A 686 -0.39 3.48 10.30
N ILE A 687 0.64 3.21 9.49
CA ILE A 687 1.97 3.80 9.66
C ILE A 687 1.97 5.32 9.41
N ASP A 688 2.66 6.10 10.25
CA ASP A 688 2.69 7.56 10.14
C ASP A 688 4.08 8.07 9.76
N VAL A 689 4.34 8.08 8.45
CA VAL A 689 5.60 8.62 7.90
C VAL A 689 5.84 10.07 8.30
N PRO A 690 4.87 11.00 8.16
CA PRO A 690 5.10 12.39 8.50
C PRO A 690 5.54 12.60 9.96
N GLU A 691 5.00 11.81 10.89
CA GLU A 691 5.33 11.88 12.31
C GLU A 691 6.75 11.37 12.59
N PHE A 692 7.10 10.13 12.23
CA PHE A 692 8.46 9.66 12.51
C PHE A 692 9.51 10.43 11.70
N ARG A 693 9.14 11.00 10.55
CA ARG A 693 10.01 11.87 9.75
C ARG A 693 10.33 13.17 10.49
N SER A 694 9.34 13.83 11.08
CA SER A 694 9.57 15.11 11.76
C SER A 694 10.49 14.94 12.97
N ARG A 695 10.30 13.84 13.72
CA ARG A 695 11.18 13.41 14.82
C ARG A 695 12.59 13.09 14.35
N PHE A 696 12.71 12.29 13.29
CA PHE A 696 14.01 12.00 12.68
C PHE A 696 14.72 13.30 12.26
N LEU A 697 14.05 14.25 11.61
CA LEU A 697 14.66 15.52 11.19
C LEU A 697 15.09 16.40 12.37
N GLN A 698 14.34 16.37 13.47
CA GLN A 698 14.75 17.04 14.71
C GLN A 698 16.07 16.46 15.22
N LEU A 699 16.17 15.13 15.31
CA LEU A 699 17.37 14.43 15.79
C LEU A 699 18.56 14.54 14.81
N TYR A 700 18.32 14.40 13.50
CA TYR A 700 19.33 14.54 12.45
C TYR A 700 20.07 15.88 12.54
N HIS A 701 19.31 16.96 12.75
CA HIS A 701 19.86 18.32 12.86
C HIS A 701 20.50 18.63 14.22
N THR A 702 20.58 17.65 15.14
CA THR A 702 21.47 17.76 16.29
C THR A 702 22.94 17.59 15.89
N ARG A 703 23.21 16.78 14.86
CA ARG A 703 24.55 16.46 14.34
C ARG A 703 24.94 17.32 13.13
N TYR A 704 24.00 17.64 12.25
CA TYR A 704 24.24 18.36 10.99
C TYR A 704 23.58 19.74 10.95
N LEU A 705 24.19 20.68 10.22
CA LEU A 705 23.61 21.99 9.96
C LEU A 705 22.24 21.86 9.32
N ARG A 706 21.32 22.70 9.78
CA ARG A 706 19.99 22.84 9.20
C ARG A 706 20.01 23.90 8.10
N PRO A 707 19.51 23.60 6.88
CA PRO A 707 19.47 24.56 5.80
C PRO A 707 18.71 25.84 6.16
N LEU A 708 19.20 26.99 5.68
CA LEU A 708 18.56 28.30 5.91
C LEU A 708 17.08 28.30 5.47
N ARG A 709 16.75 27.66 4.34
CA ARG A 709 15.36 27.53 3.86
C ARG A 709 14.42 26.92 4.88
N ASP A 710 14.86 25.95 5.67
CA ASP A 710 13.99 25.31 6.65
C ASP A 710 13.63 26.30 7.77
N HIS A 711 14.59 27.13 8.18
CA HIS A 711 14.33 28.21 9.12
C HIS A 711 13.35 29.24 8.55
N LEU A 712 13.56 29.69 7.30
CA LEU A 712 12.67 30.65 6.64
C LEU A 712 11.24 30.11 6.55
N VAL A 713 11.07 28.88 6.07
CA VAL A 713 9.77 28.19 5.97
C VAL A 713 9.11 28.04 7.34
N ALA A 714 9.86 27.64 8.38
CA ALA A 714 9.31 27.47 9.73
C ALA A 714 8.89 28.79 10.39
N THR A 715 9.43 29.92 9.95
CA THR A 715 9.10 31.26 10.46
C THR A 715 8.17 32.07 9.56
N VAL A 716 7.78 31.53 8.40
CA VAL A 716 6.96 32.27 7.42
C VAL A 716 5.65 32.77 8.02
N GLU A 717 5.03 31.96 8.89
CA GLU A 717 3.77 32.29 9.57
C GLU A 717 3.91 33.50 10.53
N SER A 718 5.13 33.81 10.98
CA SER A 718 5.40 34.98 11.84
C SER A 718 5.67 36.26 11.03
N TYR A 719 6.24 36.15 9.83
CA TYR A 719 6.59 37.31 9.00
C TYR A 719 5.52 37.65 7.95
N ALA A 720 4.73 36.67 7.48
CA ALA A 720 3.64 36.89 6.51
C ALA A 720 2.66 38.01 6.93
N PRO A 721 2.23 38.12 8.21
CA PRO A 721 1.38 39.24 8.64
C PRO A 721 2.02 40.61 8.46
N LEU A 722 3.35 40.71 8.65
CA LEU A 722 4.09 41.96 8.47
C LEU A 722 4.22 42.30 6.98
N MET A 723 4.55 41.30 6.15
CA MET A 723 4.66 41.48 4.71
C MET A 723 3.31 41.85 4.07
N ALA A 724 2.21 41.28 4.57
CA ALA A 724 0.85 41.53 4.10
C ALA A 724 0.33 42.96 4.36
N ARG A 725 1.06 43.80 5.12
CA ARG A 725 0.75 45.23 5.27
C ARG A 725 1.06 46.04 4.00
N ALA A 726 2.01 45.57 3.18
CA ALA A 726 2.41 46.21 1.92
C ALA A 726 2.59 45.18 0.80
N PRO A 727 1.55 44.40 0.45
CA PRO A 727 1.68 43.21 -0.38
C PRO A 727 2.16 43.55 -1.80
N LYS A 728 1.71 44.69 -2.37
CA LYS A 728 2.18 45.17 -3.69
C LYS A 728 3.70 45.38 -3.72
N THR A 729 4.27 45.96 -2.66
CA THR A 729 5.71 46.22 -2.56
C THR A 729 6.50 44.92 -2.46
N PHE A 730 6.10 44.01 -1.57
CA PHE A 730 6.78 42.72 -1.44
C PHE A 730 6.66 41.87 -2.71
N ASN A 731 5.48 41.82 -3.33
CA ASN A 731 5.28 41.12 -4.59
C ASN A 731 6.15 41.68 -5.72
N PHE A 732 6.29 43.01 -5.80
CA PHE A 732 7.18 43.64 -6.77
C PHE A 732 8.61 43.13 -6.62
N PHE A 733 9.16 43.08 -5.40
CA PHE A 733 10.52 42.59 -5.16
C PHE A 733 10.67 41.08 -5.38
N ILE A 734 9.74 40.26 -4.87
CA ILE A 734 9.77 38.80 -5.01
C ILE A 734 9.73 38.39 -6.50
N ASN A 735 9.00 39.14 -7.32
CA ASN A 735 8.84 38.84 -8.74
C ASN A 735 10.02 39.29 -9.62
N GLN A 736 11.01 40.02 -9.07
CA GLN A 736 12.16 40.46 -9.85
C GLN A 736 13.03 39.27 -10.28
N PRO A 737 13.45 39.17 -11.56
CA PRO A 737 14.28 38.05 -12.04
C PRO A 737 15.56 37.83 -11.24
N LEU A 738 16.22 38.92 -10.81
CA LEU A 738 17.44 38.85 -9.99
C LEU A 738 17.16 38.22 -8.61
N VAL A 739 16.05 38.60 -7.98
CA VAL A 739 15.66 38.07 -6.66
C VAL A 739 15.30 36.59 -6.76
N ARG A 740 14.57 36.18 -7.81
CA ARG A 740 14.27 34.76 -8.07
C ARG A 740 15.54 33.94 -8.24
N LYS A 741 16.49 34.40 -9.06
CA LYS A 741 17.79 33.74 -9.27
C LYS A 741 18.62 33.65 -7.99
N LEU A 742 18.62 34.70 -7.16
CA LEU A 742 19.31 34.70 -5.86
C LEU A 742 18.64 33.75 -4.86
N SER A 743 17.30 33.72 -4.81
CA SER A 743 16.54 32.78 -3.98
C SER A 743 16.84 31.34 -4.35
N GLU A 744 16.82 31.01 -5.63
CA GLU A 744 17.15 29.67 -6.12
C GLU A 744 18.58 29.29 -5.74
N LYS A 745 19.57 30.15 -6.00
CA LYS A 745 20.99 29.85 -5.78
C LYS A 745 21.39 29.79 -4.31
N HIS A 746 20.91 30.72 -3.47
CA HIS A 746 21.39 30.86 -2.10
C HIS A 746 20.45 30.28 -1.04
N ILE A 747 19.15 30.27 -1.31
CA ILE A 747 18.14 29.72 -0.40
C ILE A 747 17.72 28.31 -0.86
N GLY A 748 17.74 28.04 -2.16
CA GLY A 748 17.26 26.79 -2.74
C GLY A 748 15.75 26.77 -2.93
N MET A 749 15.14 27.94 -3.16
CA MET A 749 13.68 28.10 -3.30
C MET A 749 13.33 28.78 -4.62
N VAL A 750 12.33 28.21 -5.32
CA VAL A 750 11.83 28.62 -6.64
C VAL A 750 10.33 28.86 -6.59
N ASP A 751 9.83 29.67 -7.54
CA ASP A 751 8.40 29.99 -7.72
C ASP A 751 7.67 30.42 -6.45
N LEU A 752 8.32 31.23 -5.61
CA LEU A 752 7.74 31.68 -4.34
C LEU A 752 6.36 32.32 -4.55
N PRO A 753 5.35 31.96 -3.73
CA PRO A 753 4.00 32.46 -3.90
C PRO A 753 3.94 33.97 -3.60
N LEU A 754 3.13 34.67 -4.38
CA LEU A 754 2.88 36.11 -4.19
C LEU A 754 1.78 36.32 -3.15
N LEU A 755 1.93 37.35 -2.32
CA LEU A 755 0.90 37.77 -1.37
C LEU A 755 -0.37 38.22 -2.09
N SER A 756 -1.51 38.00 -1.45
CA SER A 756 -2.80 38.40 -2.00
C SER A 756 -2.93 39.92 -2.09
N VAL A 757 -3.43 40.41 -3.22
CA VAL A 757 -3.73 41.82 -3.47
C VAL A 757 -5.14 41.90 -4.04
N PRO A 758 -6.10 42.55 -3.34
CA PRO A 758 -5.98 43.12 -1.99
C PRO A 758 -5.76 42.06 -0.89
N SER A 759 -5.06 42.43 0.18
CA SER A 759 -4.88 41.57 1.36
C SER A 759 -6.22 41.33 2.07
N LEU A 760 -6.31 40.29 2.92
CA LEU A 760 -7.53 40.01 3.67
C LEU A 760 -7.99 41.21 4.51
N GLN A 761 -7.05 41.89 5.18
CA GLN A 761 -7.37 43.10 5.94
C GLN A 761 -7.98 44.18 5.05
N GLN A 762 -7.45 44.38 3.84
CA GLN A 762 -7.97 45.34 2.85
C GLN A 762 -9.36 44.95 2.33
N GLN A 763 -9.61 43.65 2.13
CA GLN A 763 -10.92 43.14 1.70
C GLN A 763 -12.00 43.25 2.79
N MET A 764 -11.57 43.25 4.06
CA MET A 764 -12.45 43.27 5.24
C MET A 764 -12.51 44.63 5.93
N VAL A 765 -11.92 45.69 5.35
CA VAL A 765 -11.97 47.05 5.93
C VAL A 765 -13.42 47.49 6.09
N GLY A 766 -13.78 47.92 7.30
CA GLY A 766 -15.15 48.35 7.64
C GLY A 766 -16.17 47.22 7.71
N HIS A 767 -15.78 45.98 7.41
CA HIS A 767 -16.66 44.83 7.50
C HIS A 767 -16.88 44.42 8.96
N ARG A 768 -18.15 44.26 9.34
CA ARG A 768 -18.60 43.99 10.73
C ARG A 768 -17.86 42.79 11.33
N SER A 769 -17.70 41.73 10.52
CA SER A 769 -17.03 40.48 10.88
C SER A 769 -15.57 40.62 11.34
N ALA A 770 -14.87 41.69 10.94
CA ALA A 770 -13.44 41.88 11.27
C ALA A 770 -13.22 42.72 12.54
N ASN A 771 -14.27 43.29 13.12
CA ASN A 771 -14.16 44.30 14.19
C ASN A 771 -14.74 43.86 15.54
N MET A 772 -15.17 42.60 15.69
CA MET A 772 -15.74 42.11 16.94
C MET A 772 -14.66 41.71 17.95
N THR A 773 -14.73 42.26 19.16
CA THR A 773 -13.83 41.88 20.27
C THR A 773 -14.33 40.64 21.00
N LEU A 774 -13.47 40.01 21.81
CA LEU A 774 -13.87 38.86 22.62
C LEU A 774 -14.97 39.23 23.62
N GLU A 775 -14.90 40.40 24.26
CA GLU A 775 -15.92 40.87 25.20
C GLU A 775 -17.29 41.03 24.51
N GLN A 776 -17.29 41.52 23.26
CA GLN A 776 -18.51 41.63 22.47
C GLN A 776 -19.11 40.25 22.16
N LEU A 777 -18.28 39.27 21.80
CA LEU A 777 -18.74 37.89 21.56
C LEU A 777 -19.28 37.23 22.82
N GLU A 778 -18.63 37.45 23.96
CA GLU A 778 -19.07 36.95 25.26
C GLU A 778 -20.44 37.52 25.65
N SER A 779 -20.67 38.80 25.35
CA SER A 779 -21.92 39.53 25.64
C SER A 779 -23.11 39.14 24.75
N LEU A 780 -22.89 38.40 23.65
CA LEU A 780 -23.98 37.93 22.80
C LEU A 780 -24.90 36.99 23.56
N ASN A 781 -26.21 37.13 23.33
CA ASN A 781 -27.20 36.20 23.86
C ASN A 781 -27.15 34.84 23.14
N ALA A 782 -27.88 33.84 23.65
CA ALA A 782 -27.84 32.49 23.11
C ALA A 782 -28.28 32.39 21.64
N GLU A 783 -29.30 33.16 21.22
CA GLU A 783 -29.80 33.18 19.85
C GLU A 783 -28.77 33.80 18.88
N GLN A 784 -28.15 34.90 19.28
CA GLN A 784 -27.07 35.54 18.53
C GLN A 784 -25.86 34.62 18.40
N LYS A 785 -25.46 33.93 19.47
CA LYS A 785 -24.38 32.93 19.44
C LYS A 785 -24.71 31.77 18.50
N ALA A 786 -25.94 31.25 18.54
CA ALA A 786 -26.38 30.18 17.65
C ALA A 786 -26.33 30.56 16.16
N ARG A 787 -26.46 31.86 15.84
CA ARG A 787 -26.33 32.40 14.47
C ARG A 787 -24.93 32.89 14.12
N THR A 788 -23.97 32.83 15.05
CA THR A 788 -22.61 33.34 14.83
C THR A 788 -21.64 32.22 14.49
N VAL A 789 -20.76 32.46 13.51
CA VAL A 789 -19.76 31.50 13.04
C VAL A 789 -18.38 32.11 13.14
N LEU A 790 -17.49 31.45 13.88
CA LEU A 790 -16.12 31.92 14.09
C LEU A 790 -15.21 31.38 12.96
N VAL A 791 -14.71 32.26 12.11
CA VAL A 791 -13.81 31.91 11.01
C VAL A 791 -12.38 31.89 11.52
N VAL A 792 -11.79 30.69 11.60
CA VAL A 792 -10.40 30.47 12.00
C VAL A 792 -9.50 30.69 10.80
N GLN A 793 -8.63 31.70 10.88
CA GLN A 793 -7.67 32.01 9.84
C GLN A 793 -6.55 30.96 9.76
N ASP A 794 -6.09 30.69 8.55
CA ASP A 794 -4.87 29.91 8.29
C ASP A 794 -3.81 30.78 7.55
N PRO A 795 -2.51 30.51 7.74
CA PRO A 795 -1.46 31.40 7.23
C PRO A 795 -1.37 31.45 5.71
N PHE A 796 -1.76 30.40 5.00
CA PHE A 796 -1.57 30.34 3.55
C PHE A 796 -2.74 30.95 2.83
N THR A 797 -3.96 30.56 3.17
CA THR A 797 -5.15 31.13 2.55
C THR A 797 -5.29 32.60 2.93
N SER A 798 -5.08 32.99 4.20
CA SER A 798 -5.30 34.38 4.63
C SER A 798 -4.33 35.39 3.99
N TYR A 799 -3.08 34.98 3.68
CA TYR A 799 -2.06 35.89 3.16
C TYR A 799 -1.74 35.71 1.67
N TYR A 800 -1.95 34.52 1.09
CA TYR A 800 -1.64 34.23 -0.31
C TYR A 800 -2.87 33.94 -1.17
N ASP A 801 -4.04 33.68 -0.57
CA ASP A 801 -5.30 33.41 -1.26
C ASP A 801 -6.50 34.03 -0.53
N ALA A 802 -6.32 35.29 -0.07
CA ALA A 802 -7.22 35.97 0.87
C ALA A 802 -8.68 36.02 0.41
N GLN A 803 -8.89 36.02 -0.91
CA GLN A 803 -10.21 36.01 -1.52
C GLN A 803 -11.05 34.81 -1.05
N VAL A 804 -10.47 33.63 -0.86
CA VAL A 804 -11.20 32.45 -0.39
C VAL A 804 -11.76 32.67 1.02
N VAL A 805 -10.98 33.28 1.92
CA VAL A 805 -11.45 33.60 3.28
C VAL A 805 -12.57 34.65 3.22
N ALA A 806 -12.38 35.71 2.43
CA ALA A 806 -13.39 36.76 2.27
C ALA A 806 -14.69 36.22 1.64
N ASP A 807 -14.60 35.33 0.66
CA ASP A 807 -15.75 34.68 0.03
C ASP A 807 -16.43 33.70 0.99
N PHE A 808 -15.68 33.01 1.86
CA PHE A 808 -16.29 32.20 2.90
C PHE A 808 -17.07 33.06 3.91
N VAL A 809 -16.54 34.22 4.33
CA VAL A 809 -17.29 35.17 5.15
C VAL A 809 -18.59 35.60 4.45
N ARG A 810 -18.52 36.01 3.18
CA ARG A 810 -19.71 36.40 2.41
C ARG A 810 -20.70 35.25 2.25
N LEU A 811 -20.22 34.02 2.08
CA LEU A 811 -21.06 32.82 2.02
C LEU A 811 -21.82 32.61 3.32
N VAL A 812 -21.15 32.74 4.47
CA VAL A 812 -21.79 32.65 5.79
C VAL A 812 -22.90 33.70 5.95
N GLU A 813 -22.64 34.95 5.55
CA GLU A 813 -23.66 36.02 5.56
C GLU A 813 -24.84 35.71 4.64
N LYS A 814 -24.55 35.23 3.43
CA LYS A 814 -25.58 34.89 2.44
C LYS A 814 -26.48 33.75 2.91
N LEU A 815 -25.95 32.85 3.75
CA LEU A 815 -26.72 31.79 4.42
C LEU A 815 -27.48 32.28 5.67
N GLY A 816 -27.43 33.58 6.00
CA GLY A 816 -28.17 34.17 7.11
C GLY A 816 -27.49 34.07 8.47
N PHE A 817 -26.21 33.69 8.51
CA PHE A 817 -25.40 33.64 9.72
C PHE A 817 -24.51 34.88 9.84
N GLN A 818 -24.00 35.15 11.05
CA GLN A 818 -23.07 36.22 11.34
C GLN A 818 -21.64 35.67 11.41
N PRO A 819 -20.79 35.87 10.39
CA PRO A 819 -19.40 35.48 10.47
C PRO A 819 -18.60 36.45 11.32
N VAL A 820 -17.66 35.92 12.07
CA VAL A 820 -16.66 36.66 12.84
C VAL A 820 -15.28 36.13 12.50
N LEU A 821 -14.45 36.97 11.91
CA LEU A 821 -13.09 36.62 11.55
C LEU A 821 -12.20 36.69 12.79
N LEU A 822 -11.77 35.54 13.30
CA LEU A 822 -10.92 35.50 14.48
C LEU A 822 -9.52 36.07 14.17
N PRO A 823 -8.83 36.69 15.14
CA PRO A 823 -7.45 37.12 14.98
C PRO A 823 -6.55 35.98 14.47
N PHE A 824 -5.62 36.32 13.57
CA PHE A 824 -4.68 35.34 13.04
C PHE A 824 -3.78 34.80 14.15
N SER A 825 -3.73 33.47 14.28
CA SER A 825 -2.76 32.75 15.09
C SER A 825 -1.99 31.75 14.21
N PRO A 826 -0.66 31.68 14.30
CA PRO A 826 0.12 30.68 13.57
C PRO A 826 -0.35 29.25 13.87
N ASN A 827 -0.42 28.42 12.83
CA ASN A 827 -0.81 27.02 12.94
C ASN A 827 0.40 26.13 13.30
N GLY A 828 1.58 26.44 12.78
CA GLY A 828 2.80 25.69 13.04
C GLY A 828 3.01 24.45 12.17
N LYS A 829 2.10 24.13 11.22
CA LYS A 829 2.26 22.98 10.30
C LYS A 829 3.62 22.97 9.60
N ALA A 830 4.11 24.13 9.15
CA ALA A 830 5.43 24.24 8.51
C ALA A 830 6.58 23.87 9.48
N GLN A 831 6.43 24.19 10.77
CA GLN A 831 7.40 23.82 11.81
C GLN A 831 7.43 22.31 12.03
N HIS A 832 6.25 21.65 12.11
CA HIS A 832 6.16 20.19 12.22
C HIS A 832 6.76 19.48 11.00
N ILE A 833 6.36 19.87 9.78
CA ILE A 833 6.88 19.29 8.54
C ILE A 833 8.40 19.43 8.44
N LYS A 834 8.98 20.52 8.95
CA LYS A 834 10.43 20.72 8.96
C LYS A 834 11.13 20.14 10.19
N GLY A 835 10.43 19.46 11.09
CA GLY A 835 11.01 18.84 12.28
C GLY A 835 11.57 19.86 13.29
N PHE A 836 10.90 21.00 13.44
CA PHE A 836 11.11 21.94 14.55
C PHE A 836 10.09 21.65 15.66
N LEU A 837 10.06 20.43 16.20
CA LEU A 837 8.99 19.97 17.07
C LEU A 837 8.86 20.79 18.37
N ASN A 838 9.97 21.23 18.95
CA ASN A 838 9.92 22.11 20.14
C ASN A 838 9.28 23.47 19.83
N ARG A 839 9.49 24.01 18.62
CA ARG A 839 8.82 25.26 18.17
C ARG A 839 7.36 25.01 17.85
N PHE A 840 7.07 23.89 17.20
CA PHE A 840 5.72 23.45 16.90
C PHE A 840 4.90 23.30 18.18
N ALA A 841 5.40 22.61 19.20
CA ALA A 841 4.72 22.45 20.48
C ALA A 841 4.39 23.80 21.15
N LYS A 842 5.33 24.76 21.15
CA LYS A 842 5.08 26.11 21.67
C LYS A 842 4.01 26.88 20.87
N THR A 843 4.08 26.81 19.55
CA THR A 843 3.07 27.41 18.66
C THR A 843 1.70 26.76 18.85
N ALA A 844 1.67 25.43 18.88
CA ALA A 844 0.47 24.63 19.05
C ALA A 844 -0.19 24.90 20.40
N LYS A 845 0.58 24.96 21.49
CA LYS A 845 0.07 25.31 22.83
C LYS A 845 -0.60 26.68 22.84
N LYS A 846 0.07 27.71 22.32
CA LYS A 846 -0.49 29.07 22.24
C LYS A 846 -1.79 29.10 21.42
N THR A 847 -1.82 28.42 20.28
CA THR A 847 -3.01 28.39 19.42
C THR A 847 -4.13 27.54 20.04
N ALA A 848 -3.80 26.42 20.69
CA ALA A 848 -4.75 25.60 21.44
C ALA A 848 -5.38 26.38 22.60
N ASP A 849 -4.59 27.11 23.39
CA ASP A 849 -5.11 27.97 24.47
C ASP A 849 -6.10 29.00 23.93
N PHE A 850 -5.78 29.63 22.80
CA PHE A 850 -6.67 30.58 22.14
C PHE A 850 -7.97 29.90 21.65
N LEU A 851 -7.87 28.77 20.95
CA LEU A 851 -9.03 28.06 20.42
C LEU A 851 -9.89 27.44 21.53
N ASN A 852 -9.30 26.98 22.63
CA ASN A 852 -10.04 26.52 23.81
C ASN A 852 -10.81 27.67 24.48
N ARG A 853 -10.26 28.89 24.50
CA ARG A 853 -11.03 30.07 24.96
C ARG A 853 -12.20 30.37 24.04
N MET A 854 -12.00 30.31 22.72
CA MET A 854 -13.09 30.50 21.76
C MET A 854 -14.16 29.40 21.85
N ALA A 855 -13.75 28.14 22.10
CA ALA A 855 -14.67 27.01 22.24
C ALA A 855 -15.67 27.20 23.38
N LYS A 856 -15.30 27.89 24.47
CA LYS A 856 -16.20 28.22 25.59
C LYS A 856 -17.38 29.11 25.19
N LEU A 857 -17.30 29.79 24.04
CA LEU A 857 -18.38 30.63 23.54
C LEU A 857 -19.53 29.81 22.94
N GLY A 858 -19.36 28.50 22.71
CA GLY A 858 -20.39 27.61 22.17
C GLY A 858 -20.73 27.86 20.69
N MET A 859 -19.92 28.65 19.98
CA MET A 859 -20.11 28.97 18.57
C MET A 859 -19.24 28.07 17.68
N PRO A 860 -19.71 27.66 16.48
CA PRO A 860 -18.92 26.84 15.57
C PRO A 860 -17.66 27.60 15.10
N MET A 861 -16.51 26.93 15.19
CA MET A 861 -15.25 27.39 14.61
C MET A 861 -14.99 26.68 13.30
N VAL A 862 -14.69 27.43 12.23
CA VAL A 862 -14.56 26.89 10.88
C VAL A 862 -13.30 27.38 10.20
N GLY A 863 -12.53 26.46 9.60
CA GLY A 863 -11.41 26.77 8.73
C GLY A 863 -11.62 26.25 7.30
N VAL A 864 -10.97 26.89 6.34
CA VAL A 864 -11.18 26.61 4.90
C VAL A 864 -10.15 25.65 4.30
N ASP A 865 -8.88 25.67 4.75
CA ASP A 865 -7.86 24.76 4.21
C ASP A 865 -7.81 23.43 5.00
N PRO A 866 -8.04 22.27 4.36
CA PRO A 866 -8.07 21.00 5.06
C PRO A 866 -6.75 20.60 5.72
N ALA A 867 -5.60 20.92 5.12
CA ALA A 867 -4.30 20.51 5.67
C ALA A 867 -4.01 21.21 7.00
N LEU A 868 -4.52 22.43 7.18
CA LEU A 868 -4.31 23.25 8.37
C LEU A 868 -5.37 22.95 9.44
N VAL A 869 -6.64 22.75 9.05
CA VAL A 869 -7.70 22.36 9.99
C VAL A 869 -7.42 20.98 10.60
N LEU A 870 -7.05 20.00 9.77
CA LEU A 870 -6.77 18.65 10.27
C LEU A 870 -5.49 18.58 11.13
N CYS A 871 -4.58 19.55 10.98
CA CYS A 871 -3.42 19.71 11.88
C CYS A 871 -3.84 19.88 13.35
N TYR A 872 -4.94 20.62 13.60
CA TYR A 872 -5.47 20.82 14.94
C TYR A 872 -6.06 19.56 15.58
N ARG A 873 -6.45 18.57 14.76
CA ARG A 873 -7.07 17.33 15.21
C ARG A 873 -6.04 16.25 15.49
N ASP A 874 -4.95 16.23 14.72
CA ASP A 874 -3.98 15.14 14.72
C ASP A 874 -2.63 15.57 15.29
N GLU A 875 -1.83 16.37 14.58
CA GLU A 875 -0.49 16.78 15.07
C GLU A 875 -0.53 17.53 16.40
N TYR A 876 -1.56 18.34 16.66
CA TYR A 876 -1.73 19.01 17.95
C TYR A 876 -1.97 18.00 19.08
N LYS A 877 -2.74 16.94 18.81
CA LYS A 877 -3.01 15.89 19.80
C LYS A 877 -1.74 15.10 20.11
N LEU A 878 -0.93 14.80 19.09
CA LEU A 878 0.35 14.12 19.26
C LEU A 878 1.37 14.98 20.03
N ALA A 879 1.43 16.28 19.76
CA ALA A 879 2.41 17.17 20.37
C ALA A 879 2.06 17.63 21.79
N LEU A 880 0.77 17.76 22.12
CA LEU A 880 0.31 18.34 23.38
C LEU A 880 -0.36 17.33 24.32
N GLY A 881 -0.79 16.17 23.83
CA GLY A 881 -1.56 15.20 24.63
C GLY A 881 -2.82 15.85 25.22
N GLU A 882 -2.98 15.75 26.53
CA GLU A 882 -4.11 16.36 27.26
C GLU A 882 -4.09 17.90 27.22
N GLU A 883 -2.91 18.53 27.11
CA GLU A 883 -2.81 20.00 27.01
C GLU A 883 -3.43 20.56 25.71
N ARG A 884 -3.76 19.69 24.73
CA ARG A 884 -4.48 20.08 23.52
C ARG A 884 -5.86 20.66 23.86
N GLY A 885 -6.53 20.14 24.89
CA GLY A 885 -7.91 20.47 25.24
C GLY A 885 -8.96 19.94 24.25
N GLU A 886 -10.18 20.45 24.33
CA GLU A 886 -11.37 19.89 23.65
C GLU A 886 -11.93 20.76 22.52
N PHE A 887 -11.24 21.84 22.14
CA PHE A 887 -11.70 22.69 21.03
C PHE A 887 -11.91 21.89 19.73
N ASN A 888 -12.89 22.29 18.92
CA ASN A 888 -13.17 21.66 17.64
C ASN A 888 -13.25 22.71 16.52
N VAL A 889 -12.34 22.61 15.55
CA VAL A 889 -12.38 23.43 14.33
C VAL A 889 -12.89 22.54 13.20
N LEU A 890 -14.02 22.93 12.62
CA LEU A 890 -14.68 22.26 11.51
C LEU A 890 -14.05 22.68 10.18
N LEU A 891 -14.07 21.78 9.21
CA LEU A 891 -13.90 22.15 7.81
C LEU A 891 -15.16 22.87 7.31
N ALA A 892 -14.99 23.65 6.24
CA ALA A 892 -16.10 24.34 5.60
C ALA A 892 -17.27 23.39 5.24
N ASN A 893 -17.00 22.20 4.69
CA ASN A 893 -18.04 21.21 4.39
C ASN A 893 -18.73 20.62 5.61
N GLU A 894 -18.00 20.38 6.71
CA GLU A 894 -18.61 19.84 7.93
C GLU A 894 -19.60 20.85 8.51
N TRP A 895 -19.20 22.12 8.60
CA TRP A 895 -20.09 23.18 9.06
C TRP A 895 -21.24 23.42 8.08
N LEU A 896 -20.98 23.50 6.77
CA LEU A 896 -22.03 23.68 5.75
C LEU A 896 -23.06 22.54 5.78
N ALA A 897 -22.65 21.31 6.01
CA ALA A 897 -23.57 20.18 6.11
C ALA A 897 -24.55 20.35 7.27
N SER A 898 -24.07 20.80 8.44
CA SER A 898 -24.92 21.10 9.60
C SER A 898 -25.76 22.35 9.40
N ALA A 899 -25.16 23.44 8.88
CA ALA A 899 -25.86 24.71 8.67
C ALA A 899 -26.97 24.62 7.62
N LEU A 900 -26.88 23.66 6.69
CA LEU A 900 -27.84 23.45 5.61
C LEU A 900 -28.75 22.24 5.86
N GLU A 901 -28.78 21.68 7.06
CA GLU A 901 -29.56 20.47 7.36
C GLU A 901 -31.05 20.65 6.97
N SER A 902 -31.64 21.80 7.32
CA SER A 902 -33.02 22.17 7.01
C SER A 902 -33.26 22.62 5.57
N GLN A 903 -32.22 22.84 4.77
CA GLN A 903 -32.34 23.30 3.38
C GLN A 903 -32.66 22.10 2.47
N PRO A 904 -33.86 21.98 1.87
CA PRO A 904 -34.20 20.81 1.07
C PRO A 904 -33.27 20.65 -0.14
N VAL A 905 -33.05 19.40 -0.57
CA VAL A 905 -32.30 19.11 -1.80
C VAL A 905 -33.11 19.62 -2.99
N ALA A 906 -32.53 20.54 -3.76
CA ALA A 906 -33.16 21.05 -4.97
C ALA A 906 -32.88 20.12 -6.15
N THR A 907 -33.73 20.17 -7.18
CA THR A 907 -33.52 19.39 -8.41
C THR A 907 -32.20 19.79 -9.07
N VAL A 908 -31.27 18.84 -9.13
CA VAL A 908 -29.95 19.05 -9.70
C VAL A 908 -30.05 19.18 -11.21
N SER A 909 -29.55 20.28 -11.77
CA SER A 909 -29.58 20.55 -13.21
C SER A 909 -28.35 21.35 -13.67
N GLY A 910 -28.17 21.43 -14.99
CA GLY A 910 -27.06 22.15 -15.61
C GLY A 910 -25.76 21.36 -15.70
N GLU A 911 -24.70 22.06 -16.11
CA GLU A 911 -23.36 21.48 -16.27
C GLU A 911 -22.77 21.06 -14.91
N SER A 912 -21.97 20.00 -14.89
CA SER A 912 -21.29 19.57 -13.67
C SER A 912 -20.20 20.55 -13.22
N TRP A 913 -20.05 20.66 -11.90
CA TRP A 913 -18.81 21.09 -11.25
C TRP A 913 -17.94 19.88 -10.99
N TYR A 914 -16.62 20.07 -10.92
CA TYR A 914 -15.66 18.98 -10.74
C TYR A 914 -14.84 19.20 -9.47
N PHE A 915 -14.97 18.28 -8.52
CA PHE A 915 -14.35 18.35 -7.20
C PHE A 915 -13.00 17.62 -7.19
N PHE A 916 -11.96 18.36 -6.82
CA PHE A 916 -10.61 17.88 -6.59
C PHE A 916 -10.29 18.01 -5.10
N GLY A 917 -10.64 16.98 -4.33
CA GLY A 917 -10.42 16.97 -2.89
C GLY A 917 -8.94 17.04 -2.52
N HIS A 918 -8.62 17.76 -1.44
CA HIS A 918 -7.25 17.80 -0.94
C HIS A 918 -6.85 16.41 -0.42
N CYS A 919 -5.62 15.97 -0.71
CA CYS A 919 -5.17 14.62 -0.34
C CYS A 919 -5.36 14.30 1.16
N THR A 920 -5.08 15.23 2.07
CA THR A 920 -5.32 15.05 3.51
C THR A 920 -6.81 15.01 3.87
N GLU A 921 -7.67 15.73 3.14
CA GLU A 921 -9.12 15.72 3.34
C GLU A 921 -9.71 14.37 2.95
N VAL A 922 -9.47 13.91 1.72
CA VAL A 922 -10.06 12.65 1.21
C VAL A 922 -9.49 11.41 1.88
N THR A 923 -8.32 11.52 2.53
CA THR A 923 -7.69 10.41 3.24
C THR A 923 -8.07 10.37 4.72
N ALA A 924 -8.27 11.51 5.38
CA ALA A 924 -8.73 11.57 6.76
C ALA A 924 -10.27 11.49 6.88
N LEU A 925 -10.98 12.02 5.89
CA LEU A 925 -12.44 12.06 5.81
C LEU A 925 -12.91 11.56 4.43
N PRO A 926 -12.92 10.23 4.18
CA PRO A 926 -13.29 9.70 2.86
C PRO A 926 -14.71 10.02 2.41
N GLY A 927 -15.61 10.39 3.32
CA GLY A 927 -16.96 10.89 3.01
C GLY A 927 -17.02 12.35 2.54
N ALA A 928 -15.92 13.10 2.60
CA ALA A 928 -15.90 14.52 2.22
C ALA A 928 -16.37 14.79 0.78
N PRO A 929 -15.99 14.03 -0.26
CA PRO A 929 -16.52 14.23 -1.61
C PRO A 929 -18.05 14.11 -1.68
N ALA A 930 -18.62 13.11 -1.00
CA ALA A 930 -20.07 12.91 -0.95
C ALA A 930 -20.77 14.03 -0.18
N GLN A 931 -20.17 14.50 0.93
CA GLN A 931 -20.69 15.63 1.69
C GLN A 931 -20.69 16.92 0.86
N TRP A 932 -19.61 17.20 0.11
CA TRP A 932 -19.56 18.33 -0.82
C TRP A 932 -20.62 18.21 -1.91
N ALA A 933 -20.83 17.02 -2.48
CA ALA A 933 -21.86 16.79 -3.49
C ALA A 933 -23.27 17.03 -2.93
N ALA A 934 -23.55 16.56 -1.72
CA ALA A 934 -24.81 16.82 -1.03
C ALA A 934 -25.06 18.31 -0.78
N ILE A 935 -24.02 19.07 -0.38
CA ILE A 935 -24.10 20.52 -0.21
C ILE A 935 -24.45 21.23 -1.52
N PHE A 936 -23.80 20.87 -2.63
CA PHE A 936 -24.09 21.45 -3.94
C PHE A 936 -25.51 21.12 -4.42
N ALA A 937 -25.97 19.90 -4.15
CA ALA A 937 -27.31 19.45 -4.53
C ALA A 937 -28.43 20.26 -3.83
N ARG A 938 -28.21 20.74 -2.60
CA ARG A 938 -29.16 21.64 -1.90
C ARG A 938 -29.40 22.97 -2.61
N PHE A 939 -28.51 23.35 -3.54
CA PHE A 939 -28.66 24.53 -4.39
C PHE A 939 -28.85 24.19 -5.87
N GLY A 940 -29.22 22.93 -6.17
CA GLY A 940 -29.54 22.47 -7.53
C GLY A 940 -28.33 22.29 -8.44
N ALA A 941 -27.12 22.28 -7.88
CA ALA A 941 -25.88 22.12 -8.64
C ALA A 941 -25.33 20.69 -8.58
N LYS A 942 -24.84 20.17 -9.70
CA LYS A 942 -24.19 18.86 -9.78
C LYS A 942 -22.70 19.01 -9.48
N LEU A 943 -22.16 18.21 -8.56
CA LEU A 943 -20.72 18.17 -8.26
C LEU A 943 -20.21 16.73 -8.38
N GLU A 944 -19.23 16.53 -9.26
CA GLU A 944 -18.64 15.23 -9.53
C GLU A 944 -17.24 15.13 -8.93
N ASN A 945 -16.98 14.07 -8.16
CA ASN A 945 -15.64 13.81 -7.63
C ASN A 945 -14.68 13.38 -8.73
N VAL A 946 -13.52 14.04 -8.82
CA VAL A 946 -12.44 13.65 -9.73
C VAL A 946 -11.38 12.89 -8.95
N SER A 947 -11.17 11.62 -9.31
CA SER A 947 -10.15 10.78 -8.67
C SER A 947 -8.74 11.19 -9.12
N VAL A 948 -7.99 11.82 -8.22
CA VAL A 948 -6.62 12.28 -8.43
C VAL A 948 -5.74 11.99 -7.22
N GLY A 949 -4.43 11.84 -7.47
CA GLY A 949 -3.42 11.68 -6.44
C GLY A 949 -2.99 13.02 -5.83
N CYS A 950 -1.74 13.10 -5.41
CA CYS A 950 -1.17 14.35 -4.92
C CYS A 950 -0.92 15.34 -6.07
N CYS A 951 -1.13 16.63 -5.84
CA CYS A 951 -0.77 17.68 -6.81
C CYS A 951 0.75 17.93 -6.89
N GLY A 952 1.56 17.37 -5.98
CA GLY A 952 3.02 17.55 -5.98
C GLY A 952 3.54 18.79 -5.26
N MET A 953 2.67 19.63 -4.67
CA MET A 953 3.07 20.91 -4.07
C MET A 953 3.36 20.82 -2.56
N ALA A 954 2.48 20.15 -1.80
CA ALA A 954 2.62 19.86 -0.36
C ALA A 954 3.22 21.00 0.47
N GLY A 955 2.55 22.15 0.49
CA GLY A 955 3.02 23.36 1.15
C GLY A 955 4.20 23.99 0.42
N THR A 956 5.42 23.58 0.78
CA THR A 956 6.66 24.14 0.21
C THR A 956 7.46 23.12 -0.60
N TYR A 957 7.05 21.85 -0.65
CA TYR A 957 7.81 20.81 -1.33
C TYR A 957 8.12 21.19 -2.77
N GLY A 958 7.10 21.66 -3.51
CA GLY A 958 7.26 22.08 -4.92
C GLY A 958 8.02 23.39 -5.13
N HIS A 959 8.22 24.18 -4.07
CA HIS A 959 9.02 25.41 -4.11
C HIS A 959 10.49 25.14 -3.77
N GLU A 960 10.85 23.96 -3.28
CA GLU A 960 12.26 23.61 -3.07
C GLU A 960 12.90 23.26 -4.41
N ALA A 961 13.95 23.98 -4.80
CA ALA A 961 14.59 23.82 -6.12
C ALA A 961 14.96 22.35 -6.41
N LYS A 962 15.47 21.64 -5.40
CA LYS A 962 15.83 20.21 -5.49
C LYS A 962 14.66 19.26 -5.79
N ASN A 963 13.43 19.68 -5.53
CA ASN A 963 12.22 18.88 -5.70
C ASN A 963 11.37 19.39 -6.87
N HIS A 964 11.83 20.43 -7.57
CA HIS A 964 11.06 21.14 -8.59
C HIS A 964 10.54 20.20 -9.68
N GLU A 965 11.44 19.41 -10.27
CA GLU A 965 11.13 18.41 -11.30
C GLU A 965 10.16 17.35 -10.78
N ASN A 966 10.46 16.74 -9.62
CA ASN A 966 9.57 15.76 -9.00
C ASN A 966 8.18 16.34 -8.69
N SER A 967 8.08 17.61 -8.32
CA SER A 967 6.81 18.28 -8.04
C SER A 967 5.94 18.39 -9.29
N LEU A 968 6.55 18.79 -10.41
CA LEU A 968 5.87 18.87 -11.71
C LEU A 968 5.51 17.48 -12.23
N GLY A 969 6.43 16.52 -12.16
CA GLY A 969 6.19 15.13 -12.55
C GLY A 969 5.05 14.49 -11.74
N ILE A 970 4.98 14.71 -10.42
CA ILE A 970 3.86 14.21 -9.60
C ILE A 970 2.52 14.81 -10.06
N TYR A 971 2.49 16.08 -10.46
CA TYR A 971 1.28 16.71 -10.97
C TYR A 971 0.83 16.06 -12.30
N GLU A 972 1.77 15.73 -13.18
CA GLU A 972 1.50 15.07 -14.46
C GLU A 972 0.91 13.67 -14.32
N LEU A 973 1.24 12.94 -13.24
CA LEU A 973 0.77 11.57 -12.99
C LEU A 973 -0.77 11.44 -12.99
N SER A 974 -1.52 12.48 -12.58
CA SER A 974 -2.98 12.42 -12.59
C SER A 974 -3.69 13.76 -12.73
N TRP A 975 -3.14 14.84 -12.17
CA TRP A 975 -3.81 16.15 -12.16
C TRP A 975 -3.83 16.78 -13.55
N HIS A 976 -2.70 16.76 -14.26
CA HIS A 976 -2.61 17.37 -15.58
C HIS A 976 -3.61 16.77 -16.58
N GLN A 977 -3.70 15.43 -16.64
CA GLN A 977 -4.65 14.72 -17.51
C GLN A 977 -6.10 15.12 -17.23
N ALA A 978 -6.47 15.26 -15.96
CA ALA A 978 -7.79 15.71 -15.57
C ALA A 978 -8.05 17.19 -15.96
N MET A 979 -7.05 18.06 -15.77
CA MET A 979 -7.13 19.48 -16.14
C MET A 979 -7.22 19.73 -17.64
N GLN A 980 -6.65 18.85 -18.47
CA GLN A 980 -6.78 18.92 -19.93
C GLN A 980 -8.17 18.49 -20.43
N ARG A 981 -8.82 17.56 -19.71
CA ARG A 981 -10.13 17.02 -20.11
C ARG A 981 -11.33 17.86 -19.63
N LEU A 982 -11.18 18.57 -18.52
CA LEU A 982 -12.30 19.21 -17.81
C LEU A 982 -12.26 20.74 -17.92
N PRO A 983 -13.42 21.43 -17.98
CA PRO A 983 -13.47 22.88 -18.03
C PRO A 983 -12.95 23.49 -16.72
N ARG A 984 -11.84 24.23 -16.81
CA ARG A 984 -11.09 24.72 -15.64
C ARG A 984 -11.87 25.65 -14.73
N ASN A 985 -12.75 26.49 -15.28
CA ASN A 985 -13.64 27.37 -14.52
C ASN A 985 -14.69 26.62 -13.67
N ARG A 986 -14.92 25.33 -13.98
CA ARG A 986 -15.79 24.40 -13.24
C ARG A 986 -15.02 23.47 -12.30
N CYS A 987 -13.70 23.47 -12.34
CA CYS A 987 -12.85 22.68 -11.46
C CYS A 987 -12.66 23.39 -10.12
N LEU A 988 -12.82 22.63 -9.03
CA LEU A 988 -12.84 23.15 -7.66
C LEU A 988 -11.88 22.35 -6.78
N ALA A 989 -10.97 23.02 -6.06
CA ALA A 989 -10.03 22.37 -5.14
C ALA A 989 -10.02 23.02 -3.75
N THR A 990 -10.14 22.21 -2.70
CA THR A 990 -10.25 22.66 -1.30
C THR A 990 -8.93 23.14 -0.72
N GLY A 991 -7.82 22.49 -1.05
CA GLY A 991 -6.50 22.87 -0.53
C GLY A 991 -5.82 24.00 -1.32
N TYR A 992 -5.26 24.98 -0.60
CA TYR A 992 -4.47 26.07 -1.16
C TYR A 992 -3.29 25.55 -1.99
N SER A 993 -2.56 24.55 -1.49
CA SER A 993 -1.41 23.96 -2.20
C SER A 993 -1.80 23.43 -3.58
N CYS A 994 -2.99 22.83 -3.72
CA CYS A 994 -3.49 22.34 -5.00
C CYS A 994 -3.84 23.49 -5.94
N ARG A 995 -4.58 24.50 -5.48
CA ARG A 995 -4.92 25.68 -6.28
C ARG A 995 -3.67 26.43 -6.75
N SER A 996 -2.68 26.58 -5.87
CA SER A 996 -1.40 27.21 -6.18
C SER A 996 -0.62 26.43 -7.24
N GLN A 997 -0.57 25.10 -7.13
CA GLN A 997 0.10 24.27 -8.13
C GLN A 997 -0.58 24.32 -9.49
N VAL A 998 -1.92 24.24 -9.53
CA VAL A 998 -2.66 24.37 -10.79
C VAL A 998 -2.36 25.72 -11.43
N LYS A 999 -2.39 26.82 -10.66
CA LYS A 999 -2.01 28.15 -11.16
C LYS A 999 -0.57 28.19 -11.68
N ARG A 1000 0.35 27.53 -11.00
CA ARG A 1000 1.78 27.48 -11.35
C ARG A 1000 2.04 26.71 -12.65
N VAL A 1001 1.40 25.55 -12.83
CA VAL A 1001 1.61 24.69 -14.01
C VAL A 1001 0.78 25.15 -15.20
N GLU A 1002 -0.48 25.52 -14.95
CA GLU A 1002 -1.46 25.77 -16.00
C GLU A 1002 -1.65 27.27 -16.32
N GLY A 1003 -0.95 28.17 -15.60
CA GLY A 1003 -1.00 29.62 -15.74
C GLY A 1003 -2.22 30.31 -15.09
N THR A 1004 -3.35 29.62 -15.00
CA THR A 1004 -4.56 30.09 -14.30
C THR A 1004 -5.00 29.08 -13.24
N GLY A 1005 -5.44 29.58 -12.08
CA GLY A 1005 -5.83 28.74 -10.94
C GLY A 1005 -7.25 28.18 -11.07
N VAL A 1006 -7.58 27.26 -10.16
CA VAL A 1006 -8.94 26.76 -9.92
C VAL A 1006 -9.50 27.36 -8.63
N ARG A 1007 -10.82 27.33 -8.46
CA ARG A 1007 -11.49 27.96 -7.32
C ARG A 1007 -11.66 27.01 -6.14
N HIS A 1008 -11.93 27.56 -4.95
CA HIS A 1008 -12.40 26.76 -3.83
C HIS A 1008 -13.92 26.51 -3.96
N PRO A 1009 -14.45 25.33 -3.56
CA PRO A 1009 -15.89 25.07 -3.53
C PRO A 1009 -16.77 26.17 -2.89
N VAL A 1010 -16.34 26.83 -1.81
CA VAL A 1010 -17.08 27.93 -1.17
C VAL A 1010 -17.31 29.12 -2.10
N GLN A 1011 -16.36 29.40 -3.01
CA GLN A 1011 -16.49 30.50 -3.97
C GLN A 1011 -17.51 30.16 -5.06
N ALA A 1012 -17.57 28.89 -5.48
CA ALA A 1012 -18.61 28.43 -6.40
C ALA A 1012 -19.99 28.44 -5.72
N LEU A 1013 -20.09 28.01 -4.46
CA LEU A 1013 -21.36 28.08 -3.71
C LEU A 1013 -21.86 29.52 -3.58
N LEU A 1014 -20.98 30.48 -3.29
CA LEU A 1014 -21.35 31.89 -3.20
C LEU A 1014 -21.96 32.44 -4.51
N GLU A 1015 -21.50 31.94 -5.66
CA GLU A 1015 -22.05 32.27 -6.99
C GLU A 1015 -23.39 31.57 -7.26
N ILE A 1016 -23.51 30.30 -6.86
CA ILE A 1016 -24.69 29.46 -7.14
C ILE A 1016 -25.90 29.89 -6.31
N ILE A 1017 -25.68 30.19 -5.02
CA ILE A 1017 -26.74 30.67 -4.13
C ILE A 1017 -27.21 32.00 -4.68
N LYS A 1018 -28.50 32.14 -4.95
CA LYS A 1018 -29.09 33.39 -5.49
C LYS A 1018 -29.22 34.44 -4.40
#